data_AF-A0A839JTU3-F1
#
_entry.id   AF-A0A839JTU3-F1
#
_cell.length_a   1.000
_cell.length_b   1.000
_cell.length_c   1.000
_cell.angle_alpha   90.00
_cell.angle_beta   90.00
_cell.angle_gamma   90.00
#
_symmetry.space_group_name_H-M   'P 1'
#
loop_
_entity.id
_entity.type
_entity.pdbx_description
1 polymer ?
#
loop_
_entity_poly.entity_id
_entity_poly.type
_entity_poly.pdbx_seq_one_letter_code
_entity_poly.pdbx_strand_id
1 'polypeptide(L)'
;MASLERAMATGAYAVAYEQTTVNGKTVNPYFITVFWSENRNDFYIKFYGDAPYRSATITHKWGSGAKLYGMIAGSTGPLWGRGGCEVEFLQGNYSNNAIPSAQFNESYMPWYGGNNMKIFTSTFDVEYPDGYKGKPIPGDRRNIKYLALGDSFSSGEGDTDKNPATDQKYYRQWTDVNEDKAKGAPREKCHVSTRSYPYKLANWMGLGSGPSAEWASVTCSGATVYDMNWDNSGGYEGQDSPLGRLHGYDNKGTLQGMALNEMIPGRVKQIEFVKKYQPKVITLTAGGNDVGFGAKLTLCANHESWGDSCMWAKPEYRSWLKADLKYQYYSLKSLYEDLKKATNDQAKIYVLGYPQFINGDPTAQCKNTFTLDAREREMITNSVTYYNRVIKQAAKAAGVKYIDVENAFGNHWLCGDRDSHVTAITNIFGANGNERQESFHPNAKGHSDIARKFATELGGVSPLRYAICENGRNSCPDSAATINTIEDTEYFKKGQTQDDLRVINYKLSNGTATKVQEKYIEIKTSRRPYKPWKKVYVKIYSEPRDLGEIEADKNGEINGSVALPGDLPAGYHTLVVSGEAPDGKKQELYQTILVKGPNPDDIDENGTPDKNQPCGAFIQAANKDEDLDGIDDACDPEITDPILYTARNGKSSLGEDEDRIYLFRNTRAANLTGVTNDYVDKSKNQNSTDALVGHTLSEETRGLAFEKLVIMKEDDSDIKKGTPIVLAKDINEKCYALKPENYLSPALKPGSKDYKLRGLIKLNKLPKGVSCEKE
;
A
#
# COMPACT_ATOMS: atom_id res chain seq x y z
N MET A 1 0.53 18.49 -20.62
CA MET A 1 0.68 17.43 -19.59
C MET A 1 2.03 16.72 -19.61
N ALA A 2 2.52 16.15 -20.73
CA ALA A 2 3.82 15.45 -20.73
C ALA A 2 5.03 16.26 -20.21
N SER A 3 5.06 17.57 -20.46
CA SER A 3 6.08 18.48 -19.90
C SER A 3 5.99 18.60 -18.37
N LEU A 4 4.77 18.67 -17.82
CA LEU A 4 4.53 18.71 -16.38
C LEU A 4 4.89 17.37 -15.73
N GLU A 5 4.53 16.23 -16.33
CA GLU A 5 4.91 14.89 -15.84
C GLU A 5 6.43 14.74 -15.75
N ARG A 6 7.16 15.17 -16.80
CA ARG A 6 8.64 15.20 -16.77
C ARG A 6 9.16 16.10 -15.65
N ALA A 7 8.60 17.31 -15.51
CA ALA A 7 9.02 18.23 -14.47
C ALA A 7 8.72 17.71 -13.06
N MET A 8 7.61 17.00 -12.86
CA MET A 8 7.29 16.34 -11.58
C MET A 8 8.23 15.18 -11.29
N ALA A 9 8.64 14.41 -12.32
CA ALA A 9 9.62 13.33 -12.18
C ALA A 9 11.04 13.86 -11.88
N THR A 10 11.45 14.97 -12.51
CA THR A 10 12.79 15.57 -12.37
C THR A 10 12.89 16.65 -11.30
N GLY A 11 11.77 17.01 -10.66
CA GLY A 11 11.69 18.06 -9.65
C GLY A 11 12.06 19.43 -10.18
N ALA A 12 11.40 19.87 -11.25
CA ALA A 12 11.51 21.22 -11.80
C ALA A 12 10.19 21.99 -11.68
N TYR A 13 9.60 22.05 -10.48
CA TYR A 13 8.29 22.66 -10.28
C TYR A 13 8.16 23.42 -8.95
N ALA A 14 7.19 24.30 -8.89
CA ALA A 14 6.71 24.93 -7.66
C ALA A 14 5.19 24.87 -7.63
N VAL A 15 4.63 24.52 -6.48
CA VAL A 15 3.20 24.57 -6.22
C VAL A 15 2.97 25.72 -5.26
N ALA A 16 2.00 26.56 -5.57
CA ALA A 16 1.58 27.67 -4.76
C ALA A 16 0.07 27.62 -4.56
N TYR A 17 -0.43 28.31 -3.54
CA TYR A 17 -1.85 28.40 -3.26
C TYR A 17 -2.23 29.83 -2.91
N GLU A 18 -3.43 30.24 -3.29
CA GLU A 18 -3.98 31.53 -2.90
C GLU A 18 -4.94 31.38 -1.72
N GLN A 19 -4.74 32.23 -0.71
CA GLN A 19 -5.51 32.23 0.52
C GLN A 19 -5.66 33.66 1.04
N THR A 20 -6.89 34.08 1.36
CA THR A 20 -7.17 35.41 1.90
C THR A 20 -7.39 35.36 3.41
N THR A 21 -7.15 36.49 4.07
CA THR A 21 -7.48 36.68 5.49
C THR A 21 -8.60 37.70 5.57
N VAL A 22 -9.75 37.29 6.11
CA VAL A 22 -10.93 38.16 6.28
C VAL A 22 -11.18 38.31 7.78
N ASN A 23 -11.19 39.56 8.28
CA ASN A 23 -11.42 39.86 9.70
C ASN A 23 -10.51 39.09 10.68
N GLY A 24 -9.23 38.94 10.34
CA GLY A 24 -8.25 38.22 11.16
C GLY A 24 -8.38 36.68 11.13
N LYS A 25 -9.32 36.12 10.35
CA LYS A 25 -9.44 34.68 10.12
C LYS A 25 -9.02 34.35 8.69
N THR A 26 -8.06 33.44 8.56
CA THR A 26 -7.60 32.92 7.28
C THR A 26 -8.66 31.98 6.71
N VAL A 27 -9.14 32.22 5.49
CA VAL A 27 -10.10 31.31 4.82
C VAL A 27 -9.38 30.12 4.20
N ASN A 28 -10.08 29.06 3.80
CA ASN A 28 -9.46 27.94 3.09
C ASN A 28 -8.84 28.40 1.74
N PRO A 29 -7.74 27.78 1.29
CA PRO A 29 -7.17 28.07 -0.03
C PRO A 29 -8.22 27.89 -1.14
N TYR A 30 -8.25 28.81 -2.11
CA TYR A 30 -9.26 28.83 -3.17
C TYR A 30 -8.70 28.64 -4.59
N PHE A 31 -7.39 28.88 -4.79
CA PHE A 31 -6.64 28.46 -5.98
C PHE A 31 -5.35 27.74 -5.58
N ILE A 32 -4.91 26.82 -6.44
CA ILE A 32 -3.60 26.18 -6.44
C ILE A 32 -2.99 26.46 -7.81
N THR A 33 -1.75 26.95 -7.83
CA THR A 33 -0.99 27.20 -9.07
C THR A 33 0.25 26.33 -9.08
N VAL A 34 0.41 25.51 -10.12
CA VAL A 34 1.60 24.70 -10.37
C VAL A 34 2.43 25.36 -11.45
N PHE A 35 3.62 25.82 -11.11
CA PHE A 35 4.64 26.30 -12.02
C PHE A 35 5.64 25.18 -12.32
N TRP A 36 6.10 25.04 -13.56
CA TRP A 36 7.13 24.06 -13.88
C TRP A 36 8.04 24.48 -15.03
N SER A 37 9.22 23.88 -15.11
CA SER A 37 10.18 23.97 -16.22
C SER A 37 10.55 22.56 -16.66
N GLU A 38 11.06 22.38 -17.87
CA GLU A 38 11.55 21.06 -18.31
C GLU A 38 12.92 20.71 -17.70
N ASN A 39 13.64 21.72 -17.17
CA ASN A 39 14.89 21.53 -16.46
C ASN A 39 14.94 22.43 -15.21
N ARG A 40 15.28 21.79 -14.09
CA ARG A 40 15.35 22.38 -12.75
C ARG A 40 16.37 23.51 -12.67
N ASN A 41 17.46 23.42 -13.43
CA ASN A 41 18.58 24.34 -13.33
C ASN A 41 18.34 25.69 -14.02
N ASP A 42 17.29 25.82 -14.81
CA ASP A 42 16.97 27.06 -15.54
C ASP A 42 16.35 28.14 -14.66
N PHE A 43 15.76 27.75 -13.54
CA PHE A 43 15.06 28.64 -12.63
C PHE A 43 15.48 28.40 -11.19
N TYR A 44 15.30 29.42 -10.36
CA TYR A 44 15.48 29.36 -8.92
C TYR A 44 14.45 30.27 -8.26
N ILE A 45 14.16 30.09 -6.97
CA ILE A 45 13.34 31.03 -6.21
C ILE A 45 14.24 32.05 -5.56
N LYS A 46 13.97 33.33 -5.82
CA LYS A 46 14.64 34.45 -5.14
C LYS A 46 13.74 35.07 -4.09
N PHE A 47 14.20 35.12 -2.84
CA PHE A 47 13.53 35.87 -1.77
C PHE A 47 13.94 37.34 -1.74
N TYR A 48 12.99 38.19 -1.38
CA TYR A 48 13.16 39.62 -1.14
C TYR A 48 12.61 39.98 0.24
N GLY A 49 13.41 40.72 1.02
CA GLY A 49 13.05 41.14 2.39
C GLY A 49 13.20 40.04 3.45
N ASP A 50 12.91 40.40 4.70
CA ASP A 50 12.86 39.48 5.85
C ASP A 50 11.53 39.65 6.60
N ALA A 51 11.22 38.76 7.55
CA ALA A 51 10.02 38.87 8.37
C ALA A 51 9.89 40.27 9.01
N PRO A 52 8.69 40.90 9.02
CA PRO A 52 7.39 40.35 8.63
C PRO A 52 6.99 40.60 7.16
N TYR A 53 7.82 41.28 6.36
CA TYR A 53 7.54 41.70 4.98
C TYR A 53 8.48 40.96 4.01
N ARG A 54 8.12 39.71 3.68
CA ARG A 54 8.90 38.86 2.78
C ARG A 54 8.09 38.47 1.55
N SER A 55 8.74 38.50 0.39
CA SER A 55 8.19 38.03 -0.87
C SER A 55 9.20 37.14 -1.58
N ALA A 56 8.73 36.32 -2.53
CA ALA A 56 9.62 35.47 -3.32
C ALA A 56 9.21 35.49 -4.78
N THR A 57 10.13 35.23 -5.70
CA THR A 57 9.81 35.06 -7.13
C THR A 57 10.50 33.86 -7.75
N ILE A 58 9.86 33.16 -8.69
CA ILE A 58 10.59 32.26 -9.58
C ILE A 58 11.37 33.10 -10.58
N THR A 59 12.69 33.06 -10.46
CA THR A 59 13.64 33.85 -11.24
C THR A 59 14.39 32.93 -12.21
N HIS A 60 14.55 33.42 -13.43
CA HIS A 60 15.25 32.74 -14.50
C HIS A 60 16.78 32.93 -14.33
N LYS A 61 17.58 31.86 -14.44
CA LYS A 61 19.05 31.96 -14.36
C LYS A 61 19.61 32.63 -15.62
N TRP A 62 20.62 33.48 -15.44
CA TRP A 62 21.24 34.18 -16.55
C TRP A 62 21.85 33.19 -17.56
N GLY A 63 21.45 33.30 -18.83
CA GLY A 63 21.98 32.50 -19.94
C GLY A 63 21.10 31.32 -20.35
N SER A 64 20.05 31.01 -19.58
CA SER A 64 19.04 30.04 -20.03
C SER A 64 18.11 30.65 -21.08
N GLY A 65 17.47 29.82 -21.90
CA GLY A 65 16.41 30.22 -22.84
C GLY A 65 15.09 29.50 -22.54
N ALA A 66 15.00 28.87 -21.37
CA ALA A 66 13.93 27.95 -21.04
C ALA A 66 12.63 28.67 -20.65
N LYS A 67 11.52 27.96 -20.84
CA LYS A 67 10.18 28.47 -20.54
C LYS A 67 9.73 28.01 -19.15
N LEU A 68 9.16 28.94 -18.39
CA LEU A 68 8.38 28.62 -17.19
C LEU A 68 6.92 28.46 -17.58
N TYR A 69 6.37 27.29 -17.32
CA TYR A 69 4.97 26.97 -17.53
C TYR A 69 4.18 27.16 -16.22
N GLY A 70 2.86 27.34 -16.32
CA GLY A 70 1.96 27.49 -15.17
C GLY A 70 0.58 26.89 -15.43
N MET A 71 -0.01 26.28 -14.41
CA MET A 71 -1.36 25.71 -14.41
C MET A 71 -2.07 26.09 -13.12
N ILE A 72 -3.31 26.58 -13.21
CA ILE A 72 -4.12 26.99 -12.05
C ILE A 72 -5.30 26.01 -11.90
N ALA A 73 -5.58 25.58 -10.67
CA ALA A 73 -6.74 24.77 -10.30
C ALA A 73 -7.44 25.42 -9.09
N GLY A 74 -8.77 25.52 -9.07
CA GLY A 74 -9.49 26.19 -7.98
C GLY A 74 -10.90 25.67 -7.74
N SER A 75 -11.48 26.05 -6.60
CA SER A 75 -12.89 25.77 -6.27
C SER A 75 -13.82 26.62 -7.14
N THR A 76 -14.99 26.09 -7.50
CA THR A 76 -15.99 26.77 -8.34
C THR A 76 -16.72 27.93 -7.63
N GLY A 77 -16.79 27.91 -6.30
CA GLY A 77 -17.56 28.90 -5.52
C GLY A 77 -17.12 30.37 -5.69
N PRO A 78 -15.81 30.70 -5.67
CA PRO A 78 -15.31 32.06 -5.90
C PRO A 78 -15.42 32.54 -7.36
N LEU A 79 -15.48 31.62 -8.34
CA LEU A 79 -15.60 31.96 -9.78
C LEU A 79 -16.99 32.52 -10.14
N TRP A 80 -18.01 32.20 -9.34
CA TRP A 80 -19.36 32.73 -9.49
C TRP A 80 -19.46 34.25 -9.26
N GLY A 81 -18.56 34.82 -8.44
CA GLY A 81 -18.50 36.28 -8.23
C GLY A 81 -18.01 37.06 -9.46
N ARG A 82 -17.49 36.38 -10.49
CA ARG A 82 -17.04 36.97 -11.76
C ARG A 82 -17.83 36.48 -12.99
N GLY A 83 -18.88 35.68 -12.80
CA GLY A 83 -19.80 35.28 -13.88
C GLY A 83 -19.27 34.20 -14.85
N GLY A 84 -18.28 33.39 -14.47
CA GLY A 84 -17.81 32.26 -15.28
C GLY A 84 -18.28 30.92 -14.69
N CYS A 85 -19.02 30.13 -15.49
CA CYS A 85 -19.41 28.76 -15.15
C CYS A 85 -18.54 27.78 -15.94
N GLU A 86 -17.31 27.53 -15.49
CA GLU A 86 -16.53 26.34 -15.86
C GLU A 86 -15.26 26.24 -15.00
N VAL A 87 -14.86 25.02 -14.64
CA VAL A 87 -13.49 24.73 -14.19
C VAL A 87 -12.63 24.69 -15.45
N GLU A 88 -12.15 25.84 -15.92
CA GLU A 88 -11.16 25.85 -17.01
C GLU A 88 -9.78 25.49 -16.45
N PHE A 89 -9.20 24.39 -16.96
CA PHE A 89 -7.75 24.24 -16.98
C PHE A 89 -7.18 25.34 -17.86
N LEU A 90 -6.89 26.52 -17.28
CA LEU A 90 -6.21 27.60 -18.00
C LEU A 90 -4.74 27.20 -18.21
N GLN A 91 -4.48 26.45 -19.28
CA GLN A 91 -3.12 26.13 -19.73
C GLN A 91 -2.55 27.35 -20.47
N GLY A 92 -1.85 28.22 -19.75
CA GLY A 92 -1.15 29.37 -20.34
C GLY A 92 0.21 28.95 -20.89
N ASN A 93 0.34 28.89 -22.23
CA ASN A 93 1.65 28.95 -22.89
C ASN A 93 2.01 30.42 -23.08
N TYR A 94 2.80 30.99 -22.17
CA TYR A 94 3.18 32.40 -22.26
C TYR A 94 4.36 32.58 -23.21
N SER A 95 4.06 32.61 -24.52
CA SER A 95 4.92 33.27 -25.50
C SER A 95 4.60 34.76 -25.50
N ASN A 96 5.64 35.61 -25.35
CA ASN A 96 5.66 37.08 -25.40
C ASN A 96 5.62 37.83 -24.05
N ASN A 97 6.73 37.79 -23.30
CA ASN A 97 7.08 38.73 -22.20
C ASN A 97 6.13 38.87 -21.00
N ALA A 98 5.01 38.16 -20.94
CA ALA A 98 4.18 38.08 -19.74
C ALA A 98 4.63 36.88 -18.89
N ILE A 99 5.52 37.13 -17.93
CA ILE A 99 5.86 36.16 -16.88
C ILE A 99 4.55 35.90 -16.10
N PRO A 100 4.02 34.66 -15.98
CA PRO A 100 2.94 34.40 -15.04
C PRO A 100 3.45 34.86 -13.68
N SER A 101 2.72 35.69 -12.94
CA SER A 101 3.24 36.34 -11.74
C SER A 101 3.55 35.31 -10.65
N ALA A 102 4.66 34.61 -10.78
CA ALA A 102 5.24 33.68 -9.83
C ALA A 102 5.90 34.49 -8.71
N GLN A 103 5.19 35.53 -8.27
CA GLN A 103 5.49 36.35 -7.11
C GLN A 103 4.64 35.82 -5.98
N PHE A 104 5.28 35.56 -4.85
CA PHE A 104 4.66 34.94 -3.71
C PHE A 104 4.75 35.89 -2.54
N ASN A 105 3.62 36.10 -1.87
CA ASN A 105 3.54 36.92 -0.67
C ASN A 105 3.58 36.03 0.57
N GLU A 106 4.76 35.96 1.16
CA GLU A 106 5.05 35.17 2.35
C GLU A 106 5.01 36.05 3.64
N SER A 107 4.46 37.27 3.52
CA SER A 107 4.31 38.21 4.64
C SER A 107 3.18 37.80 5.58
N TYR A 108 3.38 38.02 6.89
CA TYR A 108 2.33 37.78 7.90
C TYR A 108 1.24 38.87 7.87
N MET A 109 1.58 40.08 7.40
CA MET A 109 0.66 41.19 7.21
C MET A 109 0.52 41.49 5.71
N PRO A 110 -0.65 41.25 5.09
CA PRO A 110 -0.84 41.60 3.68
C PRO A 110 -0.80 43.12 3.52
N TRP A 111 0.17 43.61 2.75
CA TRP A 111 0.17 44.99 2.28
C TRP A 111 -1.06 45.20 1.39
N TYR A 112 -1.76 46.32 1.57
CA TYR A 112 -2.98 46.67 0.83
C TYR A 112 -2.90 46.29 -0.66
N GLY A 113 -3.76 45.36 -1.09
CA GLY A 113 -4.11 45.15 -2.51
C GLY A 113 -3.14 44.38 -3.41
N GLY A 114 -2.33 43.44 -2.89
CA GLY A 114 -1.39 42.61 -3.68
C GLY A 114 -1.72 41.11 -3.74
N ASN A 115 -1.03 40.39 -4.65
CA ASN A 115 -1.09 38.94 -4.88
C ASN A 115 -0.98 38.12 -3.57
N ASN A 116 -1.99 37.31 -3.23
CA ASN A 116 -2.08 36.51 -2.00
C ASN A 116 -1.57 35.07 -2.15
N MET A 117 -0.81 34.81 -3.22
CA MET A 117 -0.26 33.49 -3.51
C MET A 117 0.92 33.19 -2.58
N LYS A 118 0.85 32.05 -1.89
CA LYS A 118 1.87 31.52 -0.97
C LYS A 118 2.48 30.26 -1.56
N ILE A 119 3.75 30.01 -1.28
CA ILE A 119 4.41 28.81 -1.82
C ILE A 119 4.01 27.62 -0.94
N PHE A 120 3.44 26.60 -1.56
CA PHE A 120 3.16 25.32 -0.92
C PHE A 120 4.44 24.47 -0.85
N THR A 121 5.02 24.20 -2.02
CA THR A 121 6.30 23.52 -2.17
C THR A 121 6.98 24.00 -3.45
N SER A 122 8.28 23.78 -3.56
CA SER A 122 9.07 24.07 -4.73
C SER A 122 10.35 23.28 -4.75
N THR A 123 10.61 22.57 -5.82
CA THR A 123 11.86 21.84 -5.99
C THR A 123 12.97 22.72 -6.57
N PHE A 124 12.69 23.94 -7.05
CA PHE A 124 13.72 24.89 -7.50
C PHE A 124 14.72 25.26 -6.39
N ASP A 125 15.97 25.52 -6.77
CA ASP A 125 16.97 26.06 -5.83
C ASP A 125 16.47 27.40 -5.25
N VAL A 126 16.87 27.74 -4.02
CA VAL A 126 16.38 28.95 -3.34
C VAL A 126 17.54 29.87 -2.95
N GLU A 127 17.45 31.12 -3.35
CA GLU A 127 18.33 32.23 -2.97
C GLU A 127 17.64 33.05 -1.88
N TYR A 128 18.26 33.14 -0.69
CA TYR A 128 17.79 33.97 0.43
C TYR A 128 18.62 35.27 0.52
N PRO A 129 18.04 36.38 0.97
CA PRO A 129 18.81 37.60 1.25
C PRO A 129 19.74 37.41 2.45
N ASP A 130 20.84 38.17 2.48
CA ASP A 130 21.80 38.13 3.58
C ASP A 130 21.11 38.42 4.93
N GLY A 131 21.34 37.52 5.90
CA GLY A 131 20.76 37.64 7.24
C GLY A 131 19.28 37.24 7.35
N TYR A 132 18.71 36.55 6.36
CA TYR A 132 17.32 36.04 6.40
C TYR A 132 17.03 35.19 7.65
N LYS A 133 15.99 35.57 8.42
CA LYS A 133 15.55 34.88 9.64
C LYS A 133 14.21 34.16 9.48
N GLY A 134 13.60 34.25 8.29
CA GLY A 134 12.33 33.60 7.96
C GLY A 134 12.42 32.08 7.78
N LYS A 135 11.26 31.44 7.58
CA LYS A 135 11.19 30.00 7.27
C LYS A 135 11.67 29.75 5.83
N PRO A 136 12.58 28.79 5.59
CA PRO A 136 12.94 28.31 4.27
C PRO A 136 11.81 27.58 3.55
N ILE A 137 11.89 27.55 2.22
CA ILE A 137 11.08 26.72 1.33
C ILE A 137 11.99 25.92 0.36
N PRO A 138 11.51 24.86 -0.35
CA PRO A 138 10.18 24.21 -0.26
C PRO A 138 9.80 23.92 1.17
N GLY A 139 8.52 24.17 1.51
CA GLY A 139 7.99 24.24 2.87
C GLY A 139 8.83 23.47 3.87
N ASP A 140 9.46 24.20 4.79
CA ASP A 140 10.24 23.64 5.85
C ASP A 140 9.47 22.56 6.64
N ARG A 141 9.60 21.30 6.21
CA ARG A 141 9.14 20.12 6.94
C ARG A 141 10.04 19.84 8.16
N ARG A 142 11.02 20.69 8.53
CA ARG A 142 11.90 20.46 9.71
C ARG A 142 11.15 20.37 11.05
N ASN A 143 9.85 20.69 11.08
CA ASN A 143 9.00 20.43 12.24
C ASN A 143 8.17 19.14 12.09
N ILE A 144 8.72 18.09 11.48
CA ILE A 144 8.14 16.74 11.58
C ILE A 144 8.21 16.31 13.05
N LYS A 145 7.05 16.15 13.69
CA LYS A 145 6.92 15.54 15.00
C LYS A 145 6.79 14.02 14.90
N TYR A 146 6.19 13.51 13.84
CA TYR A 146 5.95 12.08 13.64
C TYR A 146 6.44 11.61 12.27
N LEU A 147 7.31 10.60 12.24
CA LEU A 147 7.75 9.95 11.01
C LEU A 147 7.40 8.46 11.05
N ALA A 148 6.60 8.00 10.09
CA ALA A 148 6.31 6.59 9.91
C ALA A 148 7.33 5.95 8.98
N LEU A 149 7.97 4.89 9.47
CA LEU A 149 8.88 4.02 8.74
C LEU A 149 8.24 2.63 8.64
N GLY A 150 8.80 1.75 7.83
CA GLY A 150 8.45 0.34 7.80
C GLY A 150 8.22 -0.21 6.42
N ASP A 151 7.74 -1.46 6.42
CA ASP A 151 7.39 -2.24 5.24
C ASP A 151 5.93 -2.04 4.81
N SER A 152 5.40 -3.00 4.06
CA SER A 152 4.05 -3.03 3.49
C SER A 152 2.94 -2.96 4.54
N PHE A 153 3.12 -3.56 5.72
CA PHE A 153 2.14 -3.48 6.82
C PHE A 153 2.05 -2.08 7.44
N SER A 154 3.05 -1.23 7.20
CA SER A 154 3.01 0.19 7.54
C SER A 154 2.62 1.09 6.36
N SER A 155 3.00 0.74 5.13
CA SER A 155 2.61 1.52 3.95
C SER A 155 1.12 1.42 3.67
N GLY A 156 0.53 0.27 3.97
CA GLY A 156 -0.85 -0.07 3.67
C GLY A 156 -1.08 -0.57 2.27
N GLU A 157 -0.07 -1.27 1.73
CA GLU A 157 -0.32 -2.30 0.74
C GLU A 157 -1.40 -3.26 1.23
N GLY A 158 -2.26 -3.73 0.33
CA GLY A 158 -3.49 -4.43 0.69
C GLY A 158 -4.72 -3.52 0.67
N ASP A 159 -4.55 -2.20 0.66
CA ASP A 159 -5.65 -1.26 0.51
C ASP A 159 -6.13 -1.16 -0.95
N THR A 160 -6.86 -2.19 -1.39
CA THR A 160 -7.24 -2.39 -2.79
C THR A 160 -8.48 -1.63 -3.24
N ASP A 161 -9.28 -1.06 -2.32
CA ASP A 161 -10.46 -0.32 -2.75
C ASP A 161 -10.06 0.89 -3.61
N LYS A 162 -10.93 1.19 -4.56
CA LYS A 162 -10.79 2.31 -5.47
C LYS A 162 -11.76 3.41 -5.09
N ASN A 163 -11.31 4.65 -5.23
CA ASN A 163 -12.17 5.81 -5.16
C ASN A 163 -13.19 5.76 -6.32
N PRO A 164 -14.50 5.71 -6.05
CA PRO A 164 -15.52 5.58 -7.10
C PRO A 164 -15.52 6.72 -8.13
N ALA A 165 -15.00 7.90 -7.77
CA ALA A 165 -14.94 9.06 -8.65
C ALA A 165 -13.73 9.03 -9.60
N THR A 166 -12.62 8.42 -9.20
CA THR A 166 -11.37 8.42 -9.98
C THR A 166 -10.98 7.04 -10.50
N ASP A 167 -11.61 5.97 -10.00
CA ASP A 167 -11.22 4.57 -10.20
C ASP A 167 -9.76 4.28 -9.83
N GLN A 168 -9.19 5.09 -8.92
CA GLN A 168 -7.83 4.93 -8.42
C GLN A 168 -7.84 4.43 -6.98
N LYS A 169 -6.89 3.56 -6.64
CA LYS A 169 -6.66 3.14 -5.26
C LYS A 169 -6.29 4.32 -4.36
N TYR A 170 -6.48 4.15 -3.06
CA TYR A 170 -6.15 5.17 -2.04
C TYR A 170 -4.65 5.30 -1.76
N TYR A 171 -3.79 4.72 -2.60
CA TYR A 171 -2.36 4.95 -2.58
C TYR A 171 -2.04 6.40 -2.93
N ARG A 172 -1.13 6.99 -2.16
CA ARG A 172 -0.61 8.33 -2.39
C ARG A 172 -0.01 8.37 -3.80
N GLN A 173 -0.34 9.42 -4.55
CA GLN A 173 0.22 9.62 -5.88
C GLN A 173 1.75 9.45 -5.86
N TRP A 174 2.29 8.86 -6.92
CA TRP A 174 3.71 8.53 -7.08
C TRP A 174 4.25 7.51 -6.06
N THR A 175 3.37 6.72 -5.45
CA THR A 175 3.78 5.53 -4.68
C THR A 175 3.25 4.22 -5.27
N ASP A 176 2.46 4.32 -6.35
CA ASP A 176 1.96 3.23 -7.16
C ASP A 176 2.03 3.61 -8.66
N VAL A 177 3.24 3.68 -9.20
CA VAL A 177 3.50 3.97 -10.62
C VAL A 177 4.57 3.04 -11.18
N ASN A 178 4.37 2.63 -12.43
CA ASN A 178 5.35 1.83 -13.17
C ASN A 178 6.51 2.72 -13.65
N GLU A 179 7.64 2.07 -13.97
CA GLU A 179 8.79 2.77 -14.53
C GLU A 179 8.48 3.38 -15.90
N ASP A 180 8.98 4.59 -16.14
CA ASP A 180 9.06 5.20 -17.47
C ASP A 180 10.45 5.83 -17.65
N LYS A 181 11.40 5.01 -18.10
CA LYS A 181 12.79 5.45 -18.35
C LYS A 181 12.88 6.57 -19.38
N ALA A 182 11.99 6.58 -20.37
CA ALA A 182 11.98 7.62 -21.40
C ALA A 182 11.64 9.01 -20.83
N LYS A 183 10.84 9.05 -19.75
CA LYS A 183 10.53 10.27 -19.00
C LYS A 183 11.47 10.51 -17.81
N GLY A 184 12.46 9.65 -17.58
CA GLY A 184 13.33 9.71 -16.41
C GLY A 184 12.60 9.47 -15.09
N ALA A 185 11.50 8.71 -15.12
CA ALA A 185 10.66 8.42 -13.96
C ALA A 185 10.92 6.99 -13.44
N PRO A 186 11.54 6.84 -12.25
CA PRO A 186 11.74 5.55 -11.61
C PRO A 186 10.44 4.84 -11.30
N ARG A 187 10.51 3.51 -11.16
CA ARG A 187 9.41 2.71 -10.60
C ARG A 187 9.15 3.13 -9.16
N GLU A 188 7.90 3.43 -8.81
CA GLU A 188 7.49 3.70 -7.44
C GLU A 188 6.37 2.76 -7.03
N LYS A 189 6.70 1.71 -6.28
CA LYS A 189 5.74 0.72 -5.76
C LYS A 189 5.85 0.59 -4.25
N CYS A 190 5.90 1.73 -3.58
CA CYS A 190 5.90 1.76 -2.12
C CYS A 190 4.51 1.58 -1.50
N HIS A 191 3.44 1.72 -2.30
CA HIS A 191 2.06 1.47 -1.91
C HIS A 191 1.70 2.14 -0.59
N VAL A 192 1.88 3.46 -0.53
CA VAL A 192 1.59 4.22 0.70
C VAL A 192 0.13 4.63 0.67
N SER A 193 -0.75 3.82 1.27
CA SER A 193 -2.16 4.14 1.42
C SER A 193 -2.37 5.34 2.34
N THR A 194 -3.25 6.24 1.91
CA THR A 194 -3.76 7.35 2.72
C THR A 194 -4.74 6.91 3.82
N ARG A 195 -5.12 5.63 3.83
CA ARG A 195 -5.95 4.97 4.85
C ARG A 195 -5.16 4.00 5.72
N SER A 196 -3.83 3.96 5.60
CA SER A 196 -2.94 3.15 6.44
C SER A 196 -2.95 3.61 7.91
N TYR A 197 -2.50 2.74 8.82
CA TYR A 197 -2.49 3.05 10.26
C TYR A 197 -1.65 4.31 10.59
N PRO A 198 -0.52 4.62 9.91
CA PRO A 198 0.20 5.87 10.15
C PRO A 198 -0.63 7.13 9.91
N TYR A 199 -1.47 7.15 8.86
CA TYR A 199 -2.37 8.28 8.59
C TYR A 199 -3.39 8.46 9.72
N LYS A 200 -3.92 7.34 10.25
CA LYS A 200 -4.86 7.35 11.37
C LYS A 200 -4.20 7.83 12.67
N LEU A 201 -2.97 7.39 12.95
CA LEU A 201 -2.21 7.85 14.12
C LEU A 201 -1.87 9.34 14.03
N ALA A 202 -1.50 9.83 12.86
CA ALA A 202 -1.23 11.26 12.65
C ALA A 202 -2.48 12.12 12.91
N ASN A 203 -3.65 11.67 12.44
CA ASN A 203 -4.92 12.31 12.72
C ASN A 203 -5.24 12.29 14.23
N TRP A 204 -5.08 11.14 14.88
CA TRP A 204 -5.27 11.01 16.33
C TRP A 204 -4.34 11.92 17.15
N MET A 205 -3.11 12.14 16.68
CA MET A 205 -2.15 13.06 17.30
C MET A 205 -2.41 14.54 16.98
N GLY A 206 -3.39 14.85 16.12
CA GLY A 206 -3.71 16.22 15.71
C GLY A 206 -2.61 16.90 14.90
N LEU A 207 -1.83 16.13 14.12
CA LEU A 207 -0.66 16.64 13.39
C LEU A 207 -0.99 17.29 12.05
N GLY A 208 -2.28 17.48 11.75
CA GLY A 208 -2.77 18.11 10.53
C GLY A 208 -2.57 17.27 9.27
N SER A 209 -2.92 17.85 8.12
CA SER A 209 -2.77 17.26 6.79
C SER A 209 -2.26 18.31 5.81
N GLY A 210 -1.81 17.86 4.64
CA GLY A 210 -1.34 18.76 3.58
C GLY A 210 -0.17 19.65 4.02
N PRO A 211 -0.20 20.97 3.73
CA PRO A 211 0.95 21.88 3.93
C PRO A 211 1.43 22.03 5.37
N SER A 212 0.48 21.96 6.30
CA SER A 212 0.74 22.15 7.72
C SER A 212 1.00 20.84 8.46
N ALA A 213 1.10 19.72 7.74
CA ALA A 213 1.35 18.43 8.34
C ALA A 213 2.69 18.43 9.10
N GLU A 214 2.63 18.22 10.42
CA GLU A 214 3.79 18.01 11.28
C GLU A 214 4.19 16.52 11.31
N TRP A 215 3.93 15.81 10.22
CA TRP A 215 4.20 14.38 10.11
C TRP A 215 4.44 13.96 8.66
N ALA A 216 5.07 12.80 8.48
CA ALA A 216 5.23 12.19 7.16
C ALA A 216 5.27 10.66 7.26
N SER A 217 4.93 9.99 6.15
CA SER A 217 5.18 8.56 5.98
C SER A 217 6.15 8.34 4.83
N VAL A 218 7.22 7.60 5.14
CA VAL A 218 8.26 7.13 4.20
C VAL A 218 8.39 5.61 4.20
N THR A 219 7.35 4.93 4.69
CA THR A 219 7.14 3.48 4.57
C THR A 219 7.21 3.05 3.12
N CYS A 220 7.70 1.85 2.85
CA CYS A 220 7.69 1.31 1.50
C CYS A 220 7.41 -0.19 1.53
N SER A 221 6.39 -0.63 0.78
CA SER A 221 6.16 -2.03 0.47
C SER A 221 7.46 -2.75 0.08
N GLY A 222 7.65 -3.97 0.58
CA GLY A 222 8.84 -4.80 0.33
C GLY A 222 10.09 -4.41 1.11
N ALA A 223 10.05 -3.40 1.99
CA ALA A 223 11.25 -2.93 2.68
C ALA A 223 11.81 -4.00 3.64
N THR A 224 13.11 -4.22 3.57
CA THR A 224 13.87 -5.05 4.52
C THR A 224 14.55 -4.17 5.57
N VAL A 225 15.12 -4.77 6.62
CA VAL A 225 15.97 -4.04 7.58
C VAL A 225 17.08 -3.28 6.86
N TYR A 226 17.64 -3.83 5.78
CA TYR A 226 18.69 -3.16 4.99
C TYR A 226 18.23 -1.85 4.32
N ASP A 227 16.96 -1.76 3.93
CA ASP A 227 16.36 -0.55 3.35
C ASP A 227 16.06 0.51 4.42
N MET A 228 16.10 0.10 5.70
CA MET A 228 15.75 0.94 6.84
C MET A 228 16.95 1.39 7.65
N ASN A 229 18.00 0.56 7.78
CA ASN A 229 19.18 0.81 8.61
C ASN A 229 20.41 1.19 7.78
N TRP A 230 21.42 1.75 8.47
CA TRP A 230 22.67 2.28 7.88
C TRP A 230 22.44 3.42 6.87
N ASP A 231 23.43 4.28 6.65
CA ASP A 231 23.32 5.29 5.59
C ASP A 231 23.38 4.65 4.19
N ASN A 232 23.20 5.48 3.17
CA ASN A 232 23.38 5.11 1.76
C ASN A 232 24.85 4.77 1.41
N SER A 233 25.78 4.73 2.39
CA SER A 233 27.15 4.32 2.11
C SER A 233 27.17 2.87 1.59
N GLY A 234 28.10 2.60 0.66
CA GLY A 234 28.18 1.31 -0.02
C GLY A 234 27.32 1.18 -1.28
N GLY A 235 26.79 2.28 -1.82
CA GLY A 235 26.18 2.30 -3.16
C GLY A 235 24.71 1.90 -3.18
N TYR A 236 23.93 2.29 -2.17
CA TYR A 236 22.48 2.04 -2.17
C TYR A 236 21.80 2.80 -3.32
N GLU A 237 21.26 2.07 -4.29
CA GLU A 237 20.59 2.61 -5.49
C GLU A 237 19.05 2.62 -5.34
N GLY A 238 18.57 2.73 -4.10
CA GLY A 238 17.16 2.56 -3.77
C GLY A 238 16.80 1.11 -3.51
N GLN A 239 15.59 0.91 -2.99
CA GLN A 239 15.02 -0.40 -2.72
C GLN A 239 14.86 -1.20 -4.02
N ASP A 240 14.66 -2.53 -3.91
CA ASP A 240 14.60 -3.51 -5.01
C ASP A 240 15.99 -4.06 -5.42
N SER A 241 16.81 -4.33 -4.39
CA SER A 241 18.11 -5.01 -4.46
C SER A 241 18.09 -6.28 -5.34
N PRO A 242 19.17 -6.60 -6.08
CA PRO A 242 20.53 -6.05 -6.00
C PRO A 242 20.76 -4.80 -6.84
N LEU A 243 19.91 -4.53 -7.83
CA LEU A 243 20.09 -3.38 -8.70
C LEU A 243 19.56 -2.11 -8.02
N GLY A 244 18.41 -2.19 -7.34
CA GLY A 244 17.76 -1.01 -6.77
C GLY A 244 16.98 -0.23 -7.84
N ARG A 245 15.90 0.44 -7.44
CA ARG A 245 14.98 1.12 -8.37
C ARG A 245 15.57 2.32 -9.11
N LEU A 246 16.71 2.84 -8.66
CA LEU A 246 17.45 3.91 -9.34
C LEU A 246 18.61 3.37 -10.19
N HIS A 247 18.72 2.05 -10.36
CA HIS A 247 19.74 1.45 -11.20
C HIS A 247 19.65 1.94 -12.65
N GLY A 248 20.77 2.37 -13.21
CA GLY A 248 20.85 2.86 -14.58
C GLY A 248 20.29 4.27 -14.79
N TYR A 249 19.98 5.02 -13.73
CA TYR A 249 19.65 6.45 -13.83
C TYR A 249 20.91 7.31 -13.65
N ASP A 250 21.30 8.04 -14.69
CA ASP A 250 22.47 8.93 -14.67
C ASP A 250 22.34 10.06 -13.63
N ASN A 251 21.11 10.49 -13.33
CA ASN A 251 20.80 11.56 -12.37
C ASN A 251 20.45 11.05 -10.96
N LYS A 252 20.84 9.81 -10.58
CA LYS A 252 20.46 9.18 -9.30
C LYS A 252 20.68 10.04 -8.05
N GLY A 253 21.80 10.75 -7.95
CA GLY A 253 22.09 11.62 -6.80
C GLY A 253 21.06 12.75 -6.65
N THR A 254 20.56 13.27 -7.78
CA THR A 254 19.48 14.27 -7.78
C THR A 254 18.17 13.64 -7.32
N LEU A 255 17.83 12.45 -7.83
CA LEU A 255 16.62 11.70 -7.42
C LEU A 255 16.61 11.39 -5.92
N GLN A 256 17.76 11.02 -5.34
CA GLN A 256 17.92 10.78 -3.91
C GLN A 256 17.82 12.06 -3.08
N GLY A 257 18.44 13.15 -3.52
CA GLY A 257 18.32 14.46 -2.85
C GLY A 257 16.88 14.96 -2.83
N MET A 258 16.17 14.82 -3.96
CA MET A 258 14.73 15.13 -4.04
C MET A 258 13.91 14.24 -3.13
N ALA A 259 14.19 12.94 -3.10
CA ALA A 259 13.49 12.01 -2.23
C ALA A 259 13.56 12.45 -0.77
N LEU A 260 14.76 12.80 -0.31
CA LEU A 260 14.97 13.32 1.05
C LEU A 260 14.26 14.65 1.31
N ASN A 261 14.09 15.52 0.32
CA ASN A 261 13.40 16.80 0.49
C ASN A 261 11.88 16.66 0.49
N GLU A 262 11.35 15.78 -0.36
CA GLU A 262 9.91 15.65 -0.61
C GLU A 262 9.24 14.49 0.14
N MET A 263 10.01 13.71 0.91
CA MET A 263 9.56 12.48 1.60
C MET A 263 9.10 11.40 0.61
N ILE A 264 9.85 11.19 -0.46
CA ILE A 264 9.59 10.11 -1.44
C ILE A 264 10.22 8.82 -0.91
N PRO A 265 9.43 7.79 -0.57
CA PRO A 265 9.94 6.54 -0.02
C PRO A 265 10.70 5.71 -1.06
N GLY A 266 11.48 4.73 -0.59
CA GLY A 266 12.11 3.69 -1.42
C GLY A 266 13.30 4.13 -2.28
N ARG A 267 13.52 5.43 -2.52
CA ARG A 267 14.69 5.95 -3.26
C ARG A 267 15.96 6.08 -2.42
N VAL A 268 15.78 6.28 -1.11
CA VAL A 268 16.83 6.41 -0.10
C VAL A 268 16.45 5.58 1.10
N LYS A 269 17.44 5.19 1.90
CA LYS A 269 17.17 4.44 3.12
C LYS A 269 16.32 5.24 4.11
N GLN A 270 15.44 4.56 4.80
CA GLN A 270 14.44 5.22 5.64
C GLN A 270 15.06 6.01 6.81
N ILE A 271 16.20 5.55 7.36
CA ILE A 271 16.96 6.28 8.40
C ILE A 271 17.51 7.63 7.94
N GLU A 272 17.70 7.87 6.65
CA GLU A 272 18.19 9.17 6.16
C GLU A 272 17.15 10.28 6.41
N PHE A 273 15.86 9.96 6.35
CA PHE A 273 14.79 10.87 6.76
C PHE A 273 14.84 11.15 8.27
N VAL A 274 15.12 10.13 9.07
CA VAL A 274 15.25 10.27 10.54
C VAL A 274 16.40 11.22 10.87
N LYS A 275 17.58 11.02 10.28
CA LYS A 275 18.75 11.87 10.47
C LYS A 275 18.45 13.32 10.10
N LYS A 276 17.79 13.53 8.96
CA LYS A 276 17.50 14.87 8.44
C LYS A 276 16.44 15.61 9.23
N TYR A 277 15.35 14.95 9.60
CA TYR A 277 14.15 15.60 10.14
C TYR A 277 14.02 15.50 11.67
N GLN A 278 14.81 14.66 12.34
CA GLN A 278 14.85 14.53 13.81
C GLN A 278 13.45 14.45 14.45
N PRO A 279 12.59 13.48 14.05
CA PRO A 279 11.22 13.40 14.54
C PRO A 279 11.16 13.10 16.03
N LYS A 280 10.07 13.51 16.69
CA LYS A 280 9.82 13.20 18.12
C LYS A 280 9.26 11.79 18.32
N VAL A 281 8.53 11.27 17.34
CA VAL A 281 7.89 9.96 17.35
C VAL A 281 8.22 9.24 16.06
N ILE A 282 8.57 7.96 16.17
CA ILE A 282 8.77 7.04 15.06
C ILE A 282 7.89 5.81 15.28
N THR A 283 7.17 5.36 14.26
CA THR A 283 6.52 4.04 14.24
C THR A 283 7.12 3.20 13.14
N LEU A 284 7.21 1.88 13.35
CA LEU A 284 7.65 0.95 12.29
C LEU A 284 7.17 -0.49 12.47
N THR A 285 6.96 -1.15 11.34
CA THR A 285 7.00 -2.61 11.14
C THR A 285 8.24 -2.95 10.31
N ALA A 286 8.94 -4.05 10.63
CA ALA A 286 10.10 -4.51 9.88
C ALA A 286 10.37 -5.99 10.14
N GLY A 287 11.02 -6.65 9.18
CA GLY A 287 11.57 -7.99 9.35
C GLY A 287 10.82 -9.10 8.60
N GLY A 288 9.53 -8.92 8.28
CA GLY A 288 8.76 -9.91 7.51
C GLY A 288 9.39 -10.22 6.14
N ASN A 289 9.92 -9.19 5.46
CA ASN A 289 10.64 -9.35 4.20
C ASN A 289 12.03 -9.98 4.39
N ASP A 290 12.70 -9.73 5.52
CA ASP A 290 14.02 -10.29 5.85
C ASP A 290 13.99 -11.80 6.12
N VAL A 291 12.81 -12.35 6.40
CA VAL A 291 12.57 -13.81 6.47
C VAL A 291 11.85 -14.32 5.23
N GLY A 292 11.76 -13.53 4.16
CA GLY A 292 11.08 -13.90 2.92
C GLY A 292 9.66 -14.42 3.11
N PHE A 293 8.90 -13.87 4.07
CA PHE A 293 7.61 -14.44 4.47
C PHE A 293 6.62 -14.52 3.30
N GLY A 294 6.55 -13.49 2.46
CA GLY A 294 5.72 -13.50 1.24
C GLY A 294 6.11 -14.58 0.24
N ALA A 295 7.40 -14.93 0.16
CA ALA A 295 7.88 -16.01 -0.70
C ALA A 295 7.51 -17.40 -0.12
N LYS A 296 7.54 -17.55 1.22
CA LYS A 296 7.01 -18.74 1.90
C LYS A 296 5.51 -18.90 1.68
N LEU A 297 4.73 -17.81 1.78
CA LEU A 297 3.30 -17.82 1.48
C LEU A 297 3.04 -18.20 0.03
N THR A 298 3.79 -17.63 -0.91
CA THR A 298 3.72 -18.01 -2.33
C THR A 298 4.02 -19.49 -2.53
N LEU A 299 5.04 -20.03 -1.87
CA LEU A 299 5.35 -21.46 -1.96
C LEU A 299 4.19 -22.33 -1.45
N CYS A 300 3.57 -21.95 -0.33
CA CYS A 300 2.51 -22.74 0.30
C CYS A 300 1.14 -22.58 -0.34
N ALA A 301 0.85 -21.42 -0.93
CA ALA A 301 -0.43 -21.17 -1.59
C ALA A 301 -0.48 -21.73 -3.03
N ASN A 302 0.64 -22.17 -3.62
CA ASN A 302 0.65 -22.64 -5.02
C ASN A 302 0.59 -24.17 -5.17
N HIS A 303 0.25 -24.59 -6.39
CA HIS A 303 -0.10 -25.94 -6.87
C HIS A 303 0.88 -27.10 -6.55
N GLU A 304 2.04 -26.91 -5.91
CA GLU A 304 2.93 -28.04 -5.59
C GLU A 304 2.36 -28.98 -4.48
N SER A 305 1.34 -28.56 -3.74
CA SER A 305 0.80 -29.22 -2.54
C SER A 305 -0.32 -30.25 -2.77
N TRP A 306 -0.41 -30.91 -3.93
CA TRP A 306 -1.45 -31.95 -4.12
C TRP A 306 -1.19 -33.18 -3.24
N GLY A 307 -1.91 -33.24 -2.11
CA GLY A 307 -1.87 -34.35 -1.16
C GLY A 307 -0.82 -34.22 -0.05
N ASP A 308 -0.01 -33.16 -0.05
CA ASP A 308 0.96 -32.87 1.01
C ASP A 308 1.21 -31.37 1.17
N SER A 309 1.63 -30.94 2.35
CA SER A 309 1.85 -29.51 2.64
C SER A 309 3.19 -29.02 2.11
N CYS A 310 3.30 -27.71 1.85
CA CYS A 310 4.57 -27.09 1.49
C CYS A 310 5.67 -27.39 2.51
N MET A 311 6.94 -27.34 2.08
CA MET A 311 8.07 -27.73 2.94
C MET A 311 8.09 -27.00 4.30
N TRP A 312 7.71 -25.72 4.35
CA TRP A 312 7.75 -24.91 5.57
C TRP A 312 6.73 -25.37 6.63
N ALA A 313 5.64 -25.99 6.20
CA ALA A 313 4.60 -26.54 7.07
C ALA A 313 4.91 -27.94 7.58
N LYS A 314 5.91 -28.64 7.01
CA LYS A 314 6.26 -30.00 7.43
C LYS A 314 7.00 -29.99 8.77
N PRO A 315 6.72 -30.94 9.69
CA PRO A 315 7.32 -30.97 11.03
C PRO A 315 8.86 -30.94 11.06
N GLU A 316 9.51 -31.58 10.10
CA GLU A 316 10.98 -31.65 9.98
C GLU A 316 11.64 -30.31 9.69
N TYR A 317 10.93 -29.33 9.10
CA TYR A 317 11.46 -27.99 8.84
C TYR A 317 11.11 -26.96 9.92
N ARG A 318 10.41 -27.37 11.00
CA ARG A 318 10.04 -26.45 12.10
C ARG A 318 11.26 -25.80 12.76
N SER A 319 12.33 -26.57 12.98
CA SER A 319 13.57 -26.04 13.57
C SER A 319 14.30 -25.08 12.62
N TRP A 320 14.21 -25.33 11.31
CA TRP A 320 14.77 -24.48 10.27
C TRP A 320 14.05 -23.14 10.21
N LEU A 321 12.71 -23.17 10.16
CA LEU A 321 11.85 -21.98 10.23
C LEU A 321 12.05 -21.21 11.53
N LYS A 322 12.16 -21.91 12.67
CA LYS A 322 12.47 -21.29 13.96
C LYS A 322 13.80 -20.54 13.93
N ALA A 323 14.85 -21.16 13.41
CA ALA A 323 16.18 -20.56 13.34
C ALA A 323 16.19 -19.30 12.46
N ASP A 324 15.50 -19.34 11.32
CA ASP A 324 15.31 -18.19 10.41
C ASP A 324 14.64 -17.01 11.13
N LEU A 325 13.48 -17.26 11.75
CA LEU A 325 12.74 -16.24 12.51
C LEU A 325 13.55 -15.70 13.70
N LYS A 326 14.16 -16.58 14.50
CA LYS A 326 14.89 -16.24 15.72
C LYS A 326 16.13 -15.40 15.44
N TYR A 327 16.84 -15.67 14.35
CA TYR A 327 18.09 -14.97 14.02
C TYR A 327 17.89 -13.49 13.68
N GLN A 328 16.69 -13.11 13.21
CA GLN A 328 16.35 -11.70 12.96
C GLN A 328 16.36 -10.82 14.21
N TYR A 329 16.42 -11.40 15.41
CA TYR A 329 16.67 -10.65 16.63
C TYR A 329 17.86 -9.67 16.48
N TYR A 330 18.95 -10.10 15.82
CA TYR A 330 20.15 -9.28 15.67
C TYR A 330 19.95 -8.09 14.72
N SER A 331 19.36 -8.32 13.55
CA SER A 331 19.11 -7.28 12.55
C SER A 331 18.10 -6.25 13.07
N LEU A 332 17.01 -6.71 13.68
CA LEU A 332 15.98 -5.85 14.28
C LEU A 332 16.54 -5.02 15.44
N LYS A 333 17.31 -5.64 16.35
CA LYS A 333 17.95 -4.91 17.45
C LYS A 333 18.89 -3.83 16.90
N SER A 334 19.71 -4.16 15.90
CA SER A 334 20.63 -3.20 15.26
C SER A 334 19.86 -2.04 14.63
N LEU A 335 18.76 -2.31 13.92
CA LEU A 335 17.91 -1.27 13.35
C LEU A 335 17.41 -0.29 14.44
N TYR A 336 16.88 -0.82 15.54
CA TYR A 336 16.35 0.02 16.61
C TYR A 336 17.44 0.84 17.31
N GLU A 337 18.61 0.27 17.53
CA GLU A 337 19.78 0.99 18.07
C GLU A 337 20.27 2.08 17.12
N ASP A 338 20.27 1.83 15.81
CA ASP A 338 20.70 2.81 14.81
C ASP A 338 19.70 3.97 14.68
N LEU A 339 18.39 3.71 14.76
CA LEU A 339 17.36 4.75 14.81
C LEU A 339 17.48 5.62 16.06
N LYS A 340 17.77 5.02 17.21
CA LYS A 340 18.05 5.76 18.45
C LYS A 340 19.27 6.66 18.30
N LYS A 341 20.39 6.12 17.81
CA LYS A 341 21.61 6.90 17.54
C LYS A 341 21.35 8.04 16.57
N ALA A 342 20.60 7.78 15.50
CA ALA A 342 20.26 8.78 14.48
C ALA A 342 19.42 9.95 15.03
N THR A 343 18.74 9.77 16.16
CA THR A 343 17.93 10.81 16.82
C THR A 343 18.55 11.34 18.12
N ASN A 344 19.80 10.95 18.44
CA ASN A 344 20.44 11.25 19.72
C ASN A 344 19.56 10.90 20.93
N ASP A 345 18.88 9.73 20.86
CA ASP A 345 17.93 9.22 21.85
C ASP A 345 16.74 10.17 22.15
N GLN A 346 16.47 11.16 21.28
CA GLN A 346 15.38 12.12 21.46
C GLN A 346 14.03 11.62 20.95
N ALA A 347 14.00 10.65 20.04
CA ALA A 347 12.75 10.13 19.50
C ALA A 347 12.16 9.01 20.36
N LYS A 348 10.84 8.99 20.48
CA LYS A 348 10.06 7.85 20.98
C LYS A 348 9.82 6.87 19.83
N ILE A 349 10.41 5.69 19.91
CA ILE A 349 10.32 4.67 18.87
C ILE A 349 9.32 3.59 19.29
N TYR A 350 8.31 3.36 18.45
CA TYR A 350 7.26 2.37 18.62
C TYR A 350 7.36 1.32 17.52
N VAL A 351 7.74 0.10 17.90
CA VAL A 351 7.85 -1.04 17.00
C VAL A 351 6.56 -1.84 17.09
N LEU A 352 5.84 -1.99 15.99
CA LEU A 352 4.65 -2.82 15.92
C LEU A 352 5.05 -4.25 15.53
N GLY A 353 4.38 -5.24 16.13
CA GLY A 353 4.36 -6.60 15.59
C GLY A 353 3.51 -6.70 14.32
N TYR A 354 3.27 -7.91 13.85
CA TYR A 354 2.33 -8.20 12.76
C TYR A 354 1.03 -8.79 13.32
N PRO A 355 -0.14 -8.40 12.79
CA PRO A 355 -1.41 -9.01 13.16
C PRO A 355 -1.51 -10.45 12.62
N GLN A 356 -2.27 -11.30 13.31
CA GLN A 356 -2.74 -12.55 12.72
C GLN A 356 -3.67 -12.23 11.57
N PHE A 357 -3.34 -12.74 10.39
CA PHE A 357 -4.05 -12.43 9.15
C PHE A 357 -4.79 -13.64 8.55
N ILE A 358 -4.64 -14.82 9.15
CA ILE A 358 -5.35 -16.05 8.77
C ILE A 358 -5.73 -16.86 10.01
N ASN A 359 -6.85 -17.58 9.94
CA ASN A 359 -7.26 -18.50 10.99
C ASN A 359 -6.48 -19.82 10.90
N GLY A 360 -5.72 -20.13 11.95
CA GLY A 360 -4.91 -21.35 12.06
C GLY A 360 -5.65 -22.57 12.58
N ASP A 361 -6.93 -22.45 12.97
CA ASP A 361 -7.71 -23.57 13.48
C ASP A 361 -7.92 -24.63 12.37
N PRO A 362 -7.53 -25.89 12.58
CA PRO A 362 -7.65 -26.94 11.56
C PRO A 362 -9.11 -27.21 11.16
N THR A 363 -10.08 -26.85 12.00
CA THR A 363 -11.51 -27.00 11.75
C THR A 363 -12.14 -25.79 11.06
N ALA A 364 -11.42 -24.67 10.97
CA ALA A 364 -11.92 -23.47 10.31
C ALA A 364 -12.25 -23.75 8.85
N GLN A 365 -13.44 -23.29 8.44
CA GLN A 365 -13.91 -23.41 7.07
C GLN A 365 -13.25 -22.30 6.24
N CYS A 366 -12.17 -22.64 5.56
CA CYS A 366 -11.46 -21.75 4.66
C CYS A 366 -11.96 -21.92 3.24
N LYS A 367 -12.62 -20.90 2.69
CA LYS A 367 -12.98 -20.86 1.27
C LYS A 367 -12.08 -19.93 0.43
N ASN A 368 -11.33 -19.01 1.06
CA ASN A 368 -10.69 -17.86 0.37
C ASN A 368 -9.17 -17.77 0.60
N THR A 369 -8.48 -18.89 0.84
CA THR A 369 -7.03 -18.90 1.17
C THR A 369 -6.20 -19.72 0.20
N PHE A 370 -6.69 -19.88 -1.04
CA PHE A 370 -5.84 -20.25 -2.17
C PHE A 370 -5.05 -21.54 -1.93
N THR A 371 -5.79 -22.64 -1.76
CA THR A 371 -5.29 -24.00 -1.44
C THR A 371 -4.57 -24.22 -0.11
N LEU A 372 -4.35 -23.18 0.72
CA LEU A 372 -3.67 -23.34 2.02
C LEU A 372 -4.37 -24.38 2.92
N ASP A 373 -3.68 -25.46 3.22
CA ASP A 373 -4.19 -26.54 4.05
C ASP A 373 -4.13 -26.21 5.56
N ALA A 374 -4.66 -27.11 6.40
CA ALA A 374 -4.68 -26.91 7.84
C ALA A 374 -3.27 -26.80 8.48
N ARG A 375 -2.28 -27.54 7.98
CA ARG A 375 -0.90 -27.50 8.50
C ARG A 375 -0.21 -26.22 8.07
N GLU A 376 -0.47 -25.73 6.87
CA GLU A 376 0.07 -24.46 6.37
C GLU A 376 -0.49 -23.27 7.14
N ARG A 377 -1.80 -23.27 7.43
CA ARG A 377 -2.42 -22.24 8.28
C ARG A 377 -1.92 -22.30 9.72
N GLU A 378 -1.72 -23.50 10.28
CA GLU A 378 -1.09 -23.69 11.59
C GLU A 378 0.34 -23.13 11.59
N MET A 379 1.12 -23.41 10.54
CA MET A 379 2.48 -22.90 10.37
C MET A 379 2.50 -21.37 10.31
N ILE A 380 1.65 -20.75 9.51
CA ILE A 380 1.57 -19.29 9.35
C ILE A 380 1.27 -18.63 10.69
N THR A 381 0.20 -19.05 11.37
CA THR A 381 -0.23 -18.43 12.63
C THR A 381 0.81 -18.56 13.73
N ASN A 382 1.42 -19.74 13.89
CA ASN A 382 2.48 -19.94 14.86
C ASN A 382 3.75 -19.16 14.53
N SER A 383 4.04 -18.96 13.24
CA SER A 383 5.18 -18.16 12.79
C SER A 383 5.00 -16.69 13.11
N VAL A 384 3.80 -16.13 12.88
CA VAL A 384 3.46 -14.74 13.26
C VAL A 384 3.62 -14.56 14.78
N THR A 385 3.03 -15.44 15.59
CA THR A 385 3.15 -15.36 17.07
C THR A 385 4.61 -15.45 17.52
N TYR A 386 5.39 -16.40 16.99
CA TYR A 386 6.79 -16.52 17.37
C TYR A 386 7.62 -15.32 16.91
N TYR A 387 7.36 -14.82 15.70
CA TYR A 387 8.08 -13.67 15.18
C TYR A 387 7.79 -12.39 15.96
N ASN A 388 6.53 -12.19 16.39
CA ASN A 388 6.16 -11.13 17.32
C ASN A 388 6.93 -11.22 18.65
N ARG A 389 7.20 -12.44 19.17
CA ARG A 389 8.09 -12.61 20.34
C ARG A 389 9.53 -12.18 20.04
N VAL A 390 10.06 -12.51 18.86
CA VAL A 390 11.40 -12.09 18.42
C VAL A 390 11.48 -10.55 18.33
N ILE A 391 10.49 -9.92 17.67
CA ILE A 391 10.40 -8.46 17.52
C ILE A 391 10.30 -7.78 18.89
N LYS A 392 9.42 -8.28 19.77
CA LYS A 392 9.26 -7.79 21.15
C LYS A 392 10.56 -7.89 21.93
N GLN A 393 11.28 -9.00 21.78
CA GLN A 393 12.56 -9.21 22.46
C GLN A 393 13.63 -8.24 21.96
N ALA A 394 13.75 -8.05 20.64
CA ALA A 394 14.68 -7.09 20.04
C ALA A 394 14.35 -5.65 20.47
N ALA A 395 13.06 -5.28 20.51
CA ALA A 395 12.60 -3.98 20.99
C ALA A 395 12.98 -3.75 22.46
N LYS A 396 12.75 -4.75 23.32
CA LYS A 396 13.15 -4.72 24.74
C LYS A 396 14.66 -4.56 24.91
N ALA A 397 15.45 -5.31 24.14
CA ALA A 397 16.91 -5.24 24.15
C ALA A 397 17.46 -3.88 23.71
N ALA A 398 16.84 -3.25 22.70
CA ALA A 398 17.21 -1.91 22.23
C ALA A 398 16.63 -0.79 23.11
N GLY A 399 15.65 -1.10 23.96
CA GLY A 399 14.97 -0.15 24.84
C GLY A 399 13.97 0.73 24.14
N VAL A 400 13.28 0.23 23.12
CA VAL A 400 12.19 0.90 22.40
C VAL A 400 10.85 0.23 22.74
N LYS A 401 9.72 0.90 22.49
CA LYS A 401 8.40 0.38 22.88
C LYS A 401 7.88 -0.61 21.82
N TYR A 402 7.68 -1.86 22.21
CA TYR A 402 6.89 -2.81 21.42
C TYR A 402 5.39 -2.51 21.57
N ILE A 403 4.65 -2.57 20.46
CA ILE A 403 3.20 -2.47 20.40
C ILE A 403 2.67 -3.79 19.86
N ASP A 404 1.91 -4.49 20.70
CA ASP A 404 1.30 -5.75 20.34
C ASP A 404 0.04 -5.51 19.50
N VAL A 405 0.08 -5.95 18.24
CA VAL A 405 -1.05 -5.87 17.32
C VAL A 405 -1.50 -7.25 16.83
N GLU A 406 -1.00 -8.32 17.46
CA GLU A 406 -1.24 -9.70 17.01
C GLU A 406 -2.73 -10.01 16.87
N ASN A 407 -3.54 -9.56 17.83
CA ASN A 407 -4.98 -9.77 17.86
C ASN A 407 -5.77 -8.53 17.43
N ALA A 408 -5.18 -7.64 16.63
CA ALA A 408 -5.85 -6.39 16.22
C ALA A 408 -7.17 -6.66 15.48
N PHE A 409 -7.26 -7.72 14.69
CA PHE A 409 -8.41 -8.03 13.85
C PHE A 409 -9.52 -8.82 14.55
N GLY A 410 -9.36 -9.23 15.81
CA GLY A 410 -10.34 -10.11 16.44
C GLY A 410 -10.52 -11.40 15.63
N ASN A 411 -11.68 -11.61 15.02
CA ASN A 411 -11.96 -12.75 14.12
C ASN A 411 -12.11 -12.33 12.64
N HIS A 412 -11.68 -11.12 12.26
CA HIS A 412 -11.75 -10.57 10.90
C HIS A 412 -10.52 -10.89 10.03
N TRP A 413 -9.72 -11.88 10.42
CA TRP A 413 -8.67 -12.43 9.56
C TRP A 413 -9.25 -13.33 8.47
N LEU A 414 -8.43 -13.72 7.48
CA LEU A 414 -8.84 -14.71 6.49
C LEU A 414 -9.26 -16.02 7.17
N CYS A 415 -10.29 -16.68 6.65
CA CYS A 415 -10.94 -17.84 7.30
C CYS A 415 -11.53 -17.56 8.70
N GLY A 416 -11.81 -16.30 9.00
CA GLY A 416 -12.50 -15.87 10.21
C GLY A 416 -14.00 -15.75 9.97
N ASP A 417 -14.54 -14.55 10.18
CA ASP A 417 -15.88 -14.21 9.70
C ASP A 417 -15.89 -13.68 8.27
N ARG A 418 -17.06 -13.22 7.81
CA ARG A 418 -17.26 -12.72 6.45
C ARG A 418 -16.79 -11.28 6.25
N ASP A 419 -16.49 -10.53 7.32
CA ASP A 419 -16.01 -9.16 7.21
C ASP A 419 -14.49 -9.14 7.31
N SER A 420 -13.82 -9.59 6.24
CA SER A 420 -12.36 -9.68 6.24
C SER A 420 -11.72 -8.30 6.32
N HIS A 421 -10.80 -8.14 7.27
CA HIS A 421 -9.94 -6.97 7.44
C HIS A 421 -8.55 -7.17 6.82
N VAL A 422 -8.42 -8.27 6.07
CA VAL A 422 -7.24 -8.68 5.34
C VAL A 422 -7.63 -8.89 3.89
N THR A 423 -6.83 -8.36 2.99
CA THR A 423 -6.96 -8.59 1.56
C THR A 423 -6.51 -10.00 1.25
N ALA A 424 -7.42 -10.81 0.68
CA ALA A 424 -7.10 -12.16 0.23
C ALA A 424 -6.21 -12.09 -1.03
N ILE A 425 -6.04 -13.21 -1.74
CA ILE A 425 -5.11 -13.24 -2.87
C ILE A 425 -5.65 -12.43 -4.04
N THR A 426 -4.83 -11.50 -4.53
CA THR A 426 -5.19 -10.56 -5.61
C THR A 426 -4.46 -10.87 -6.91
N ASN A 427 -4.94 -10.31 -8.04
CA ASN A 427 -4.30 -10.35 -9.36
C ASN A 427 -3.96 -11.75 -9.90
N ILE A 428 -4.91 -12.65 -9.84
CA ILE A 428 -4.70 -14.00 -10.34
C ILE A 428 -4.80 -14.05 -11.88
N PHE A 429 -5.48 -13.07 -12.50
CA PHE A 429 -5.80 -13.01 -13.94
C PHE A 429 -5.40 -11.75 -14.70
N GLY A 430 -4.77 -10.76 -14.06
CA GLY A 430 -4.63 -9.44 -14.66
C GLY A 430 -5.96 -8.67 -14.85
N ALA A 431 -7.09 -9.22 -14.37
CA ALA A 431 -8.44 -8.74 -14.67
C ALA A 431 -8.91 -7.57 -13.78
N ASN A 432 -8.43 -7.46 -12.54
CA ASN A 432 -9.03 -6.54 -11.55
C ASN A 432 -8.18 -5.27 -11.30
N GLY A 433 -7.01 -5.17 -11.95
CA GLY A 433 -6.06 -4.06 -11.76
C GLY A 433 -5.36 -4.03 -10.40
N ASN A 434 -5.58 -5.05 -9.57
CA ASN A 434 -4.81 -5.28 -8.34
C ASN A 434 -3.47 -5.94 -8.65
N GLU A 435 -2.53 -5.97 -7.71
CA GLU A 435 -1.21 -6.59 -7.86
C GLU A 435 -1.04 -7.74 -6.87
N ARG A 436 -0.48 -8.89 -7.28
CA ARG A 436 -0.36 -10.10 -6.43
C ARG A 436 0.30 -9.81 -5.06
N GLN A 437 1.18 -8.82 -5.01
CA GLN A 437 1.86 -8.38 -3.80
C GLN A 437 0.94 -7.78 -2.72
N GLU A 438 -0.29 -7.38 -3.07
CA GLU A 438 -1.29 -6.86 -2.13
C GLU A 438 -1.96 -7.95 -1.27
N SER A 439 -1.74 -9.22 -1.62
CA SER A 439 -2.30 -10.39 -0.94
C SER A 439 -1.80 -10.51 0.51
N PHE A 440 -2.65 -10.99 1.41
CA PHE A 440 -2.38 -11.24 2.84
C PHE A 440 -2.07 -9.99 3.68
N HIS A 441 -2.33 -8.79 3.16
CA HIS A 441 -2.09 -7.54 3.87
C HIS A 441 -3.37 -6.96 4.49
N PRO A 442 -3.28 -6.10 5.51
CA PRO A 442 -4.43 -5.41 6.06
C PRO A 442 -5.09 -4.51 5.00
N ASN A 443 -6.42 -4.55 4.88
CA ASN A 443 -7.16 -3.58 4.09
C ASN A 443 -7.43 -2.29 4.91
N ALA A 444 -8.21 -1.34 4.38
CA ALA A 444 -8.55 -0.11 5.09
C ALA A 444 -9.18 -0.32 6.48
N LYS A 445 -9.99 -1.38 6.64
CA LYS A 445 -10.59 -1.76 7.92
C LYS A 445 -9.53 -2.34 8.87
N GLY A 446 -8.67 -3.24 8.38
CA GLY A 446 -7.53 -3.78 9.14
C GLY A 446 -6.58 -2.68 9.63
N HIS A 447 -6.27 -1.69 8.81
CA HIS A 447 -5.49 -0.53 9.28
C HIS A 447 -6.19 0.27 10.38
N SER A 448 -7.53 0.30 10.39
CA SER A 448 -8.30 0.92 11.46
C SER A 448 -8.16 0.15 12.77
N ASP A 449 -8.19 -1.17 12.69
CA ASP A 449 -7.94 -2.05 13.83
C ASP A 449 -6.54 -1.89 14.40
N ILE A 450 -5.51 -1.88 13.55
CA ILE A 450 -4.13 -1.68 13.99
C ILE A 450 -3.99 -0.34 14.73
N ALA A 451 -4.58 0.74 14.21
CA ALA A 451 -4.56 2.04 14.86
C ALA A 451 -5.31 2.05 16.21
N ARG A 452 -6.48 1.38 16.29
CA ARG A 452 -7.23 1.21 17.54
C ARG A 452 -6.44 0.43 18.57
N LYS A 453 -5.89 -0.72 18.18
CA LYS A 453 -5.08 -1.59 19.03
C LYS A 453 -3.83 -0.86 19.53
N PHE A 454 -3.16 -0.10 18.66
CA PHE A 454 -2.05 0.77 19.04
C PHE A 454 -2.46 1.78 20.13
N ALA A 455 -3.60 2.46 19.97
CA ALA A 455 -4.09 3.39 20.99
C ALA A 455 -4.42 2.68 22.31
N THR A 456 -5.00 1.47 22.26
CA THR A 456 -5.28 0.63 23.44
C THR A 456 -4.00 0.22 24.17
N GLU A 457 -2.95 -0.20 23.46
CA GLU A 457 -1.64 -0.57 24.04
C GLU A 457 -0.95 0.60 24.76
N LEU A 458 -1.32 1.84 24.42
CA LEU A 458 -0.87 3.07 25.09
C LEU A 458 -1.88 3.61 26.11
N GLY A 459 -2.97 2.90 26.40
CA GLY A 459 -4.03 3.34 27.32
C GLY A 459 -4.71 4.63 26.88
N GLY A 460 -4.80 4.89 25.57
CA GLY A 460 -5.35 6.12 24.99
C GLY A 460 -4.44 7.34 25.10
N VAL A 461 -3.21 7.18 25.61
CA VAL A 461 -2.24 8.28 25.68
C VAL A 461 -1.58 8.47 24.33
N SER A 462 -1.63 9.70 23.81
CA SER A 462 -0.95 10.08 22.57
C SER A 462 0.55 9.71 22.60
N PRO A 463 1.12 9.16 21.52
CA PRO A 463 2.54 8.81 21.42
C PRO A 463 3.48 9.97 21.71
N LEU A 464 3.08 11.19 21.34
CA LEU A 464 3.83 12.40 21.64
C LEU A 464 4.06 12.58 23.14
N ARG A 465 3.12 12.12 23.97
CA ARG A 465 3.10 12.32 25.44
C ARG A 465 3.38 11.06 26.24
N TYR A 466 3.22 9.88 25.67
CA TYR A 466 3.45 8.62 26.36
C TYR A 466 4.89 8.52 26.89
N ALA A 467 5.06 8.09 28.14
CA ALA A 467 6.37 7.85 28.75
C ALA A 467 6.77 6.39 28.49
N ILE A 468 7.81 6.17 27.67
CA ILE A 468 8.28 4.81 27.35
C ILE A 468 8.89 4.16 28.59
N CYS A 469 9.67 4.91 29.35
CA CYS A 469 10.32 4.45 30.57
C CYS A 469 9.74 5.14 31.79
N GLU A 470 9.70 4.45 32.93
CA GLU A 470 9.17 4.97 34.20
C GLU A 470 9.84 6.29 34.63
N ASN A 471 11.14 6.43 34.33
CA ASN A 471 11.91 7.64 34.64
C ASN A 471 11.80 8.75 33.59
N GLY A 472 10.83 8.66 32.67
CA GLY A 472 10.56 9.67 31.64
C GLY A 472 11.52 9.66 30.45
N ARG A 473 12.52 8.77 30.41
CA ARG A 473 13.38 8.58 29.23
C ARG A 473 12.58 8.01 28.06
N ASN A 474 13.01 8.35 26.85
CA ASN A 474 12.49 7.78 25.61
C ASN A 474 13.05 6.38 25.33
N SER A 475 14.11 5.96 26.04
CA SER A 475 14.68 4.62 25.91
C SER A 475 15.20 4.03 27.23
N CYS A 476 14.97 2.74 27.40
CA CYS A 476 15.40 1.93 28.55
C CYS A 476 15.78 0.51 28.07
N PRO A 477 17.00 0.32 27.55
CA PRO A 477 17.49 -0.99 27.11
C PRO A 477 17.53 -2.00 28.26
N ASP A 478 17.14 -3.24 27.98
CA ASP A 478 17.28 -4.37 28.90
C ASP A 478 18.39 -5.31 28.40
N SER A 479 19.51 -5.37 29.11
CA SER A 479 20.63 -6.25 28.75
C SER A 479 20.34 -7.73 28.99
N ALA A 480 19.35 -8.07 29.83
CA ALA A 480 18.89 -9.44 30.02
C ALA A 480 18.01 -9.90 28.86
N ALA A 481 17.46 -8.97 28.07
CA ALA A 481 16.73 -9.31 26.86
C ALA A 481 17.71 -9.76 25.78
N THR A 482 17.88 -11.08 25.64
CA THR A 482 18.79 -11.69 24.65
C THR A 482 18.03 -12.65 23.73
N ILE A 483 18.68 -13.05 22.64
CA ILE A 483 18.13 -14.07 21.72
C ILE A 483 17.83 -15.40 22.44
N ASN A 484 18.57 -15.74 23.49
CA ASN A 484 18.42 -16.99 24.24
C ASN A 484 17.21 -16.98 25.17
N THR A 485 16.71 -15.80 25.52
CA THR A 485 15.53 -15.61 26.39
C THR A 485 14.22 -15.51 25.60
N ILE A 486 14.24 -15.72 24.29
CA ILE A 486 13.04 -15.81 23.45
C ILE A 486 12.38 -17.16 23.72
N GLU A 487 11.15 -17.15 24.24
CA GLU A 487 10.40 -18.35 24.56
C GLU A 487 9.81 -19.00 23.30
N ASP A 488 10.10 -20.28 23.10
CA ASP A 488 9.52 -21.09 22.03
C ASP A 488 8.02 -21.31 22.26
N THR A 489 7.22 -21.23 21.18
CA THR A 489 5.81 -21.66 21.19
C THR A 489 5.73 -23.18 21.21
N GLU A 490 4.56 -23.73 21.55
CA GLU A 490 4.37 -25.18 21.56
C GLU A 490 4.63 -25.82 20.19
N TYR A 491 4.27 -25.13 19.11
CA TYR A 491 4.58 -25.53 17.74
C TYR A 491 6.09 -25.69 17.49
N PHE A 492 6.90 -24.74 17.99
CA PHE A 492 8.35 -24.69 17.80
C PHE A 492 9.17 -25.51 18.81
N LYS A 493 8.54 -26.02 19.87
CA LYS A 493 9.15 -27.01 20.80
C LYS A 493 9.19 -28.43 20.20
N LYS A 494 8.29 -28.75 19.27
CA LYS A 494 8.12 -30.10 18.69
C LYS A 494 9.09 -30.42 17.54
N GLY A 495 10.24 -29.75 17.45
CA GLY A 495 11.25 -29.95 16.40
C GLY A 495 12.55 -30.57 16.92
N GLN A 496 13.38 -31.13 16.04
CA GLN A 496 14.72 -31.59 16.42
C GLN A 496 15.59 -30.38 16.83
N THR A 497 16.29 -30.47 17.96
CA THR A 497 17.24 -29.42 18.40
C THR A 497 18.39 -29.29 17.39
N GLN A 498 18.52 -28.11 16.79
CA GLN A 498 19.61 -27.74 15.89
C GLN A 498 20.17 -26.39 16.34
N ASP A 499 20.69 -26.34 17.56
CA ASP A 499 20.92 -25.09 18.30
C ASP A 499 22.01 -24.17 17.72
N ASP A 500 22.73 -24.62 16.67
CA ASP A 500 23.87 -23.89 16.06
C ASP A 500 23.72 -23.58 14.56
N LEU A 501 22.54 -23.82 13.95
CA LEU A 501 22.32 -23.50 12.54
C LEU A 501 21.77 -22.07 12.37
N ARG A 502 22.43 -21.25 11.56
CA ARG A 502 21.89 -19.98 11.06
C ARG A 502 21.15 -20.21 9.76
N VAL A 503 19.93 -19.73 9.67
CA VAL A 503 19.12 -19.80 8.46
C VAL A 503 18.78 -18.36 8.09
N ILE A 504 19.09 -17.97 6.85
CA ILE A 504 19.01 -16.56 6.45
C ILE A 504 18.43 -16.47 5.05
N ASN A 505 17.34 -15.71 4.90
CA ASN A 505 16.84 -15.36 3.58
C ASN A 505 17.90 -14.54 2.84
N TYR A 506 18.25 -14.96 1.62
CA TYR A 506 19.27 -14.30 0.84
C TYR A 506 18.92 -14.34 -0.63
N LYS A 507 19.09 -13.22 -1.34
CA LYS A 507 18.93 -13.21 -2.79
C LYS A 507 20.16 -13.83 -3.46
N LEU A 508 20.08 -15.12 -3.73
CA LEU A 508 21.15 -15.93 -4.32
C LEU A 508 21.19 -15.83 -5.85
N SER A 509 20.05 -15.57 -6.49
CA SER A 509 19.84 -15.59 -7.94
C SER A 509 18.77 -14.56 -8.36
N ASN A 510 18.44 -14.53 -9.65
CA ASN A 510 17.34 -13.73 -10.19
C ASN A 510 15.95 -14.16 -9.71
N GLY A 511 15.82 -15.30 -9.01
CA GLY A 511 14.56 -15.76 -8.42
C GLY A 511 13.63 -16.49 -9.39
N THR A 512 14.01 -16.61 -10.67
CA THR A 512 13.27 -17.35 -11.68
C THR A 512 14.24 -18.16 -12.53
N ALA A 513 13.81 -19.35 -12.96
CA ALA A 513 14.50 -20.13 -13.98
C ALA A 513 13.52 -20.71 -15.00
N THR A 514 13.93 -20.78 -16.27
CA THR A 514 13.11 -21.41 -17.34
C THR A 514 13.78 -22.70 -17.78
N LYS A 515 13.08 -23.83 -17.68
CA LYS A 515 13.60 -25.14 -18.11
C LYS A 515 14.05 -25.08 -19.56
N VAL A 516 15.09 -25.86 -19.89
CA VAL A 516 15.73 -25.96 -21.22
C VAL A 516 16.50 -24.68 -21.65
N GLN A 517 16.00 -23.48 -21.33
CA GLN A 517 16.68 -22.21 -21.63
C GLN A 517 17.81 -21.91 -20.63
N GLU A 518 17.57 -22.14 -19.34
CA GLU A 518 18.54 -21.93 -18.27
C GLU A 518 18.96 -23.28 -17.67
N LYS A 519 19.92 -23.94 -18.33
CA LYS A 519 20.50 -25.21 -17.82
C LYS A 519 21.26 -25.01 -16.50
N TYR A 520 21.72 -23.79 -16.23
CA TYR A 520 22.45 -23.42 -15.04
C TYR A 520 21.80 -22.22 -14.38
N ILE A 521 21.69 -22.25 -13.05
CA ILE A 521 21.29 -21.10 -12.24
C ILE A 521 22.53 -20.46 -11.63
N GLU A 522 22.65 -19.14 -11.80
CA GLU A 522 23.72 -18.37 -11.19
C GLU A 522 23.47 -18.20 -9.69
N ILE A 523 24.52 -18.41 -8.90
CA ILE A 523 24.52 -18.24 -7.45
C ILE A 523 25.56 -17.18 -7.10
N LYS A 524 25.05 -16.06 -6.59
CA LYS A 524 25.85 -14.92 -6.18
C LYS A 524 25.57 -14.58 -4.73
N THR A 525 26.63 -14.26 -4.01
CA THR A 525 26.52 -13.65 -2.69
C THR A 525 27.39 -12.40 -2.60
N SER A 526 27.10 -11.59 -1.60
CA SER A 526 27.86 -10.40 -1.22
C SER A 526 28.01 -10.35 0.30
N ARG A 527 28.90 -9.50 0.80
CA ARG A 527 29.10 -9.27 2.25
C ARG A 527 29.71 -10.46 2.98
N ARG A 528 30.56 -11.23 2.30
CA ARG A 528 31.41 -12.27 2.91
C ARG A 528 30.64 -13.28 3.80
N PRO A 529 29.55 -13.89 3.30
CA PRO A 529 28.68 -14.71 4.14
C PRO A 529 29.33 -16.01 4.60
N TYR A 530 30.38 -16.48 3.91
CA TYR A 530 31.06 -17.73 4.20
C TYR A 530 32.54 -17.53 4.52
N LYS A 531 33.16 -18.58 5.05
CA LYS A 531 34.61 -18.63 5.25
C LYS A 531 35.35 -18.68 3.91
N PRO A 532 36.41 -17.87 3.71
CA PRO A 532 37.17 -17.86 2.46
C PRO A 532 37.72 -19.24 2.07
N TRP A 533 37.70 -19.56 0.77
CA TRP A 533 38.25 -20.80 0.19
C TRP A 533 37.61 -22.10 0.71
N LYS A 534 36.44 -22.01 1.35
CA LYS A 534 35.67 -23.18 1.77
C LYS A 534 34.61 -23.51 0.75
N LYS A 535 34.40 -24.81 0.57
CA LYS A 535 33.28 -25.32 -0.22
C LYS A 535 31.97 -25.03 0.50
N VAL A 536 30.98 -24.62 -0.29
CA VAL A 536 29.58 -24.55 0.08
C VAL A 536 28.80 -25.57 -0.74
N TYR A 537 27.68 -26.03 -0.21
CA TYR A 537 26.86 -27.07 -0.80
C TYR A 537 25.53 -26.48 -1.24
N VAL A 538 25.09 -26.80 -2.44
CA VAL A 538 23.88 -26.25 -3.02
C VAL A 538 22.82 -27.33 -3.13
N LYS A 539 21.65 -27.08 -2.57
CA LYS A 539 20.48 -27.97 -2.64
C LYS A 539 19.28 -27.20 -3.12
N ILE A 540 18.35 -27.90 -3.76
CA ILE A 540 17.02 -27.37 -4.10
C ILE A 540 15.96 -28.25 -3.45
N TYR A 541 14.94 -27.59 -2.91
CA TYR A 541 13.88 -28.23 -2.13
C TYR A 541 12.51 -28.00 -2.78
N SER A 542 11.99 -29.11 -3.30
CA SER A 542 10.57 -29.47 -3.48
C SER A 542 10.44 -30.91 -2.98
N GLU A 543 11.25 -31.78 -3.58
CA GLU A 543 11.94 -32.90 -2.94
C GLU A 543 13.43 -32.55 -2.82
N PRO A 544 14.15 -32.90 -1.73
CA PRO A 544 15.54 -32.52 -1.57
C PRO A 544 16.44 -33.11 -2.68
N ARG A 545 17.05 -32.24 -3.49
CA ARG A 545 18.00 -32.61 -4.55
C ARG A 545 19.33 -31.88 -4.37
N ASP A 546 20.43 -32.59 -4.53
CA ASP A 546 21.78 -32.03 -4.50
C ASP A 546 22.15 -31.45 -5.87
N LEU A 547 22.57 -30.20 -5.91
CA LEU A 547 22.98 -29.49 -7.14
C LEU A 547 24.50 -29.36 -7.28
N GLY A 548 25.26 -29.81 -6.28
CA GLY A 548 26.71 -29.77 -6.25
C GLY A 548 27.29 -28.77 -5.25
N GLU A 549 28.56 -28.44 -5.46
CA GLU A 549 29.35 -27.60 -4.56
C GLU A 549 29.98 -26.41 -5.31
N ILE A 550 30.10 -25.28 -4.62
CA ILE A 550 30.82 -24.10 -5.12
C ILE A 550 31.89 -23.73 -4.09
N GLU A 551 33.08 -23.32 -4.52
CA GLU A 551 34.08 -22.78 -3.61
C GLU A 551 33.87 -21.28 -3.39
N ALA A 552 33.82 -20.84 -2.13
CA ALA A 552 33.78 -19.43 -1.80
C ALA A 552 35.14 -18.77 -2.08
N ASP A 553 35.12 -17.55 -2.58
CA ASP A 553 36.32 -16.82 -2.98
C ASP A 553 37.18 -16.34 -1.78
N LYS A 554 38.22 -15.56 -2.07
CA LYS A 554 39.10 -14.96 -1.04
C LYS A 554 38.38 -14.08 -0.01
N ASN A 555 37.22 -13.55 -0.36
CA ASN A 555 36.39 -12.73 0.51
C ASN A 555 35.31 -13.56 1.21
N GLY A 556 35.14 -14.85 0.87
CA GLY A 556 34.04 -15.66 1.37
C GLY A 556 32.72 -15.42 0.62
N GLU A 557 32.80 -14.86 -0.59
CA GLU A 557 31.67 -14.61 -1.48
C GLU A 557 31.58 -15.73 -2.54
N ILE A 558 30.38 -15.93 -3.06
CA ILE A 558 30.10 -16.93 -4.09
C ILE A 558 29.82 -16.17 -5.38
N ASN A 559 30.48 -16.60 -6.46
CA ASN A 559 30.15 -16.21 -7.82
C ASN A 559 30.32 -17.44 -8.70
N GLY A 560 29.26 -18.22 -8.86
CA GLY A 560 29.28 -19.49 -9.59
C GLY A 560 27.92 -19.84 -10.14
N SER A 561 27.79 -21.05 -10.68
CA SER A 561 26.51 -21.57 -11.16
C SER A 561 26.41 -23.07 -10.91
N VAL A 562 25.18 -23.57 -10.77
CA VAL A 562 24.90 -24.99 -10.64
C VAL A 562 23.92 -25.43 -11.71
N ALA A 563 24.01 -26.69 -12.13
CA ALA A 563 23.09 -27.25 -13.11
C ALA A 563 21.72 -27.50 -12.46
N LEU A 564 20.65 -27.08 -13.11
CA LEU A 564 19.29 -27.45 -12.71
C LEU A 564 18.96 -28.84 -13.28
N PRO A 565 18.41 -29.77 -12.48
CA PRO A 565 17.98 -31.08 -12.96
C PRO A 565 16.89 -30.91 -14.03
N GLY A 566 17.02 -31.60 -15.17
CA GLY A 566 16.06 -31.48 -16.27
C GLY A 566 14.67 -32.04 -15.95
N ASP A 567 14.59 -32.90 -14.93
CA ASP A 567 13.37 -33.53 -14.41
C ASP A 567 12.80 -32.84 -13.16
N LEU A 568 13.36 -31.69 -12.76
CA LEU A 568 12.78 -30.85 -11.71
C LEU A 568 11.40 -30.38 -12.17
N PRO A 569 10.31 -30.47 -11.36
CA PRO A 569 8.98 -30.04 -11.79
C PRO A 569 8.89 -28.51 -11.93
N ALA A 570 7.94 -28.04 -12.76
CA ALA A 570 7.64 -26.60 -12.83
C ALA A 570 6.89 -26.19 -11.55
N GLY A 571 7.18 -25.00 -11.04
CA GLY A 571 6.64 -24.52 -9.77
C GLY A 571 7.66 -23.78 -8.91
N TYR A 572 7.34 -23.59 -7.64
CA TYR A 572 8.16 -22.85 -6.70
C TYR A 572 9.07 -23.79 -5.90
N HIS A 573 10.36 -23.53 -5.90
CA HIS A 573 11.35 -24.33 -5.18
C HIS A 573 12.13 -23.48 -4.19
N THR A 574 12.70 -24.08 -3.14
CA THR A 574 13.62 -23.37 -2.25
C THR A 574 15.07 -23.78 -2.53
N LEU A 575 15.87 -22.86 -3.07
CA LEU A 575 17.32 -23.00 -3.20
C LEU A 575 17.98 -22.75 -1.85
N VAL A 576 18.91 -23.61 -1.45
CA VAL A 576 19.65 -23.51 -0.20
C VAL A 576 21.13 -23.68 -0.49
N VAL A 577 21.94 -22.78 0.06
CA VAL A 577 23.40 -22.87 0.06
C VAL A 577 23.83 -23.05 1.51
N SER A 578 24.46 -24.19 1.82
CA SER A 578 24.94 -24.55 3.16
C SER A 578 26.45 -24.41 3.25
N GLY A 579 26.96 -23.84 4.35
CA GLY A 579 28.40 -23.67 4.57
C GLY A 579 28.76 -23.21 5.98
N GLU A 580 30.04 -22.88 6.19
CA GLU A 580 30.53 -22.26 7.42
C GLU A 580 30.61 -20.74 7.27
N ALA A 581 30.02 -20.00 8.21
CA ALA A 581 30.18 -18.56 8.34
C ALA A 581 31.62 -18.19 8.80
N PRO A 582 32.05 -16.92 8.67
CA PRO A 582 33.39 -16.49 9.10
C PRO A 582 33.74 -16.77 10.57
N ASP A 583 32.73 -16.84 11.45
CA ASP A 583 32.90 -17.18 12.87
C ASP A 583 32.85 -18.70 13.17
N GLY A 584 32.83 -19.53 12.12
CA GLY A 584 32.84 -20.98 12.21
C GLY A 584 31.49 -21.63 12.47
N LYS A 585 30.40 -20.86 12.62
CA LYS A 585 29.06 -21.43 12.79
C LYS A 585 28.50 -21.94 11.47
N LYS A 586 27.64 -22.97 11.54
CA LYS A 586 26.93 -23.47 10.37
C LYS A 586 25.91 -22.42 9.91
N GLN A 587 25.83 -22.21 8.61
CA GLN A 587 24.92 -21.25 8.01
C GLN A 587 24.33 -21.78 6.71
N GLU A 588 23.05 -21.51 6.53
CA GLU A 588 22.28 -21.77 5.34
C GLU A 588 21.65 -20.48 4.83
N LEU A 589 22.04 -20.09 3.63
CA LEU A 589 21.36 -19.04 2.88
C LEU A 589 20.30 -19.69 2.00
N TYR A 590 19.08 -19.15 2.01
CA TYR A 590 18.01 -19.71 1.17
C TYR A 590 17.28 -18.65 0.36
N GLN A 591 16.72 -19.06 -0.78
CA GLN A 591 15.89 -18.26 -1.65
C GLN A 591 14.78 -19.14 -2.25
N THR A 592 13.53 -18.67 -2.24
CA THR A 592 12.48 -19.27 -3.07
C THR A 592 12.64 -18.80 -4.52
N ILE A 593 12.62 -19.73 -5.46
CA ILE A 593 12.73 -19.48 -6.90
C ILE A 593 11.54 -20.09 -7.64
N LEU A 594 11.11 -19.47 -8.74
CA LEU A 594 10.10 -20.03 -9.64
C LEU A 594 10.76 -20.71 -10.84
N VAL A 595 10.52 -22.01 -11.01
CA VAL A 595 10.96 -22.80 -12.17
C VAL A 595 9.80 -22.91 -13.16
N LYS A 596 9.95 -22.38 -14.36
CA LYS A 596 8.93 -22.38 -15.42
C LYS A 596 9.19 -23.47 -16.45
N GLY A 597 8.11 -24.03 -17.00
CA GLY A 597 8.15 -24.85 -18.20
C GLY A 597 8.74 -24.10 -19.40
N PRO A 598 9.24 -24.83 -20.41
CA PRO A 598 9.82 -24.23 -21.61
C PRO A 598 8.78 -23.60 -22.55
N ASN A 599 7.49 -23.96 -22.39
CA ASN A 599 6.40 -23.42 -23.20
C ASN A 599 5.84 -22.13 -22.56
N PRO A 600 5.92 -20.96 -23.23
CA PRO A 600 5.40 -19.71 -22.68
C PRO A 600 3.87 -19.65 -22.57
N ASP A 601 3.14 -20.56 -23.24
CA ASP A 601 1.67 -20.65 -23.17
C ASP A 601 1.18 -21.64 -22.11
N ASP A 602 2.07 -22.44 -21.51
CA ASP A 602 1.79 -23.48 -20.50
C ASP A 602 3.03 -23.58 -19.60
N ILE A 603 3.20 -22.58 -18.74
CA ILE A 603 4.43 -22.42 -17.95
C ILE A 603 4.47 -23.35 -16.73
N ASP A 604 3.34 -23.97 -16.36
CA ASP A 604 3.24 -24.93 -15.27
C ASP A 604 3.23 -26.40 -15.73
N GLU A 605 3.31 -26.63 -17.04
CA GLU A 605 3.44 -27.95 -17.68
C GLU A 605 2.31 -28.92 -17.33
N ASN A 606 1.11 -28.40 -17.02
CA ASN A 606 -0.04 -29.24 -16.69
C ASN A 606 -0.82 -29.70 -17.95
N GLY A 607 -0.40 -29.27 -19.14
CA GLY A 607 -1.00 -29.63 -20.43
C GLY A 607 -2.23 -28.79 -20.81
N THR A 608 -2.62 -27.84 -19.98
CA THR A 608 -3.68 -26.86 -20.23
C THR A 608 -3.04 -25.49 -20.42
N PRO A 609 -3.23 -24.81 -21.58
CA PRO A 609 -2.68 -23.48 -21.76
C PRO A 609 -3.09 -22.52 -20.65
N ASP A 610 -2.16 -21.71 -20.12
CA ASP A 610 -2.35 -20.84 -18.95
C ASP A 610 -3.60 -19.95 -19.09
N LYS A 611 -3.85 -19.44 -20.30
CA LYS A 611 -5.02 -18.60 -20.63
C LYS A 611 -6.38 -19.32 -20.52
N ASN A 612 -6.36 -20.65 -20.53
CA ASN A 612 -7.53 -21.52 -20.41
C ASN A 612 -7.68 -22.07 -18.97
N GLN A 613 -6.70 -21.85 -18.11
CA GLN A 613 -6.77 -22.28 -16.72
C GLN A 613 -7.64 -21.29 -15.93
N PRO A 614 -8.67 -21.76 -15.20
CA PRO A 614 -9.60 -20.86 -14.50
C PRO A 614 -8.98 -20.04 -13.39
N CYS A 615 -7.74 -20.33 -12.95
CA CYS A 615 -6.95 -19.54 -12.01
C CYS A 615 -5.57 -19.10 -12.57
N GLY A 616 -5.33 -19.26 -13.88
CA GLY A 616 -4.00 -19.09 -14.47
C GLY A 616 -2.97 -20.12 -13.97
N ALA A 617 -1.75 -19.99 -14.45
CA ALA A 617 -0.67 -20.95 -14.16
C ALA A 617 -0.36 -21.07 -12.65
N PHE A 618 -0.04 -22.29 -12.23
CA PHE A 618 0.38 -22.68 -10.87
C PHE A 618 -0.70 -22.62 -9.80
N ILE A 619 -1.98 -22.49 -10.17
CA ILE A 619 -3.09 -22.32 -9.22
C ILE A 619 -4.23 -23.27 -9.57
N GLN A 620 -4.66 -24.07 -8.60
CA GLN A 620 -5.76 -24.99 -8.79
C GLN A 620 -7.12 -24.29 -8.59
N ALA A 621 -8.00 -24.42 -9.59
CA ALA A 621 -9.39 -23.98 -9.50
C ALA A 621 -10.23 -24.86 -8.55
N ALA A 622 -11.08 -24.25 -7.73
CA ALA A 622 -12.10 -24.91 -6.91
C ALA A 622 -13.26 -25.46 -7.77
N ASN A 623 -13.39 -24.98 -9.01
CA ASN A 623 -14.52 -25.16 -9.90
C ASN A 623 -15.84 -24.71 -9.23
N LYS A 624 -15.75 -23.59 -8.51
CA LYS A 624 -16.85 -22.94 -7.80
C LYS A 624 -16.74 -21.44 -8.03
N ASP A 625 -17.88 -20.77 -8.01
CA ASP A 625 -18.04 -19.33 -8.23
C ASP A 625 -19.29 -18.97 -7.40
N GLU A 626 -19.12 -18.86 -6.09
CA GLU A 626 -20.22 -18.71 -5.10
C GLU A 626 -20.89 -17.34 -5.20
N ASP A 627 -20.12 -16.29 -5.53
CA ASP A 627 -20.64 -14.92 -5.68
C ASP A 627 -20.96 -14.54 -7.14
N LEU A 628 -20.65 -15.45 -8.07
CA LEU A 628 -21.07 -15.45 -9.47
C LEU A 628 -20.48 -14.29 -10.28
N ASP A 629 -19.30 -13.82 -9.91
CA ASP A 629 -18.58 -12.74 -10.61
C ASP A 629 -17.81 -13.24 -11.85
N GLY A 630 -17.73 -14.56 -12.04
CA GLY A 630 -17.05 -15.24 -13.15
C GLY A 630 -15.57 -15.53 -12.89
N ILE A 631 -15.10 -15.27 -11.67
CA ILE A 631 -13.82 -15.70 -11.13
C ILE A 631 -14.06 -16.98 -10.32
N ASP A 632 -13.16 -17.95 -10.46
CA ASP A 632 -13.25 -19.16 -9.65
C ASP A 632 -12.91 -18.85 -8.18
N ASP A 633 -13.71 -19.34 -7.23
CA ASP A 633 -13.58 -19.14 -5.78
C ASP A 633 -12.16 -19.42 -5.24
N ALA A 634 -11.43 -20.36 -5.85
CA ALA A 634 -10.06 -20.65 -5.41
C ALA A 634 -9.11 -19.46 -5.64
N CYS A 635 -9.48 -18.56 -6.54
CA CYS A 635 -8.71 -17.42 -6.98
C CYS A 635 -9.55 -16.13 -7.05
N ASP A 636 -10.64 -16.11 -6.31
CA ASP A 636 -11.43 -14.92 -6.06
C ASP A 636 -10.95 -14.24 -4.76
N PRO A 637 -10.40 -13.00 -4.82
CA PRO A 637 -10.03 -12.24 -3.63
C PRO A 637 -11.21 -11.93 -2.70
N GLU A 638 -12.44 -11.87 -3.22
CA GLU A 638 -13.60 -11.43 -2.46
C GLU A 638 -14.86 -12.21 -2.86
N ILE A 639 -15.04 -13.40 -2.28
CA ILE A 639 -16.33 -14.10 -2.38
C ILE A 639 -17.37 -13.35 -1.54
N THR A 640 -18.08 -12.42 -2.18
CA THR A 640 -19.10 -11.59 -1.52
C THR A 640 -20.48 -12.25 -1.55
N ASP A 641 -21.47 -11.65 -0.88
CA ASP A 641 -22.85 -12.01 -1.22
C ASP A 641 -23.08 -11.56 -2.68
N PRO A 642 -23.62 -12.43 -3.57
CA PRO A 642 -23.74 -12.12 -4.99
C PRO A 642 -24.42 -10.76 -5.19
N ILE A 643 -23.77 -9.85 -5.92
CA ILE A 643 -24.32 -8.52 -6.20
C ILE A 643 -25.48 -8.67 -7.19
N LEU A 644 -26.68 -8.86 -6.63
CA LEU A 644 -27.90 -9.06 -7.41
C LEU A 644 -28.30 -7.78 -8.17
N TYR A 645 -27.89 -6.60 -7.66
CA TYR A 645 -28.23 -5.28 -8.22
C TYR A 645 -27.11 -4.27 -7.99
N THR A 646 -26.86 -3.42 -8.99
CA THR A 646 -25.97 -2.27 -8.88
C THR A 646 -26.70 -0.99 -9.29
N ALA A 647 -26.35 0.16 -8.73
CA ALA A 647 -27.01 1.44 -8.99
C ALA A 647 -25.98 2.52 -9.33
N ARG A 648 -26.25 3.36 -10.31
CA ARG A 648 -25.42 4.52 -10.63
C ARG A 648 -26.25 5.70 -11.14
N ASN A 649 -25.70 6.91 -11.08
CA ASN A 649 -26.33 8.06 -11.71
C ASN A 649 -26.26 7.95 -13.25
N GLY A 650 -27.23 8.54 -13.94
CA GLY A 650 -27.20 8.63 -15.39
C GLY A 650 -25.91 9.27 -15.88
N LYS A 651 -25.38 8.77 -16.99
CA LYS A 651 -24.24 9.36 -17.67
C LYS A 651 -24.70 10.01 -18.96
N SER A 652 -24.49 11.32 -19.11
CA SER A 652 -24.78 12.04 -20.35
C SER A 652 -24.10 11.40 -21.58
N SER A 653 -22.89 10.84 -21.40
CA SER A 653 -22.16 10.10 -22.44
C SER A 653 -22.84 8.82 -22.92
N LEU A 654 -23.84 8.31 -22.19
CA LEU A 654 -24.66 7.16 -22.53
C LEU A 654 -26.10 7.55 -22.94
N GLY A 655 -26.37 8.85 -23.11
CA GLY A 655 -27.70 9.38 -23.40
C GLY A 655 -28.67 9.28 -22.21
N GLU A 656 -28.14 9.23 -21.00
CA GLU A 656 -28.90 9.09 -19.76
C GLU A 656 -29.01 10.44 -19.02
N ASP A 657 -30.05 10.57 -18.19
CA ASP A 657 -30.32 11.76 -17.39
C ASP A 657 -29.52 11.70 -16.08
N GLU A 658 -28.57 12.62 -15.90
CA GLU A 658 -27.67 12.68 -14.75
C GLU A 658 -28.41 12.91 -13.42
N ASP A 659 -29.66 13.38 -13.47
CA ASP A 659 -30.53 13.57 -12.30
C ASP A 659 -31.29 12.30 -11.89
N ARG A 660 -31.07 11.20 -12.61
CA ARG A 660 -31.72 9.91 -12.36
C ARG A 660 -30.71 8.86 -11.92
N ILE A 661 -31.18 7.97 -11.06
CA ILE A 661 -30.46 6.78 -10.64
C ILE A 661 -30.98 5.60 -11.45
N TYR A 662 -30.04 4.94 -12.11
CA TYR A 662 -30.26 3.75 -12.90
C TYR A 662 -29.90 2.55 -12.05
N LEU A 663 -30.89 1.72 -11.77
CA LEU A 663 -30.72 0.45 -11.08
C LEU A 663 -30.61 -0.66 -12.12
N PHE A 664 -29.53 -1.41 -12.06
CA PHE A 664 -29.27 -2.56 -12.91
C PHE A 664 -29.39 -3.81 -12.07
N ARG A 665 -30.32 -4.68 -12.45
CA ARG A 665 -30.37 -6.04 -11.92
C ARG A 665 -29.42 -6.89 -12.77
N ASN A 666 -28.58 -7.70 -12.13
CA ASN A 666 -27.70 -8.62 -12.86
C ASN A 666 -28.58 -9.64 -13.61
N THR A 667 -28.31 -9.89 -14.89
CA THR A 667 -29.03 -10.88 -15.74
C THR A 667 -29.20 -12.26 -15.11
N ARG A 668 -28.37 -12.63 -14.14
CA ARG A 668 -28.43 -13.93 -13.44
C ARG A 668 -29.30 -13.92 -12.17
N ALA A 669 -29.80 -12.78 -11.71
CA ALA A 669 -30.83 -12.71 -10.67
C ALA A 669 -32.15 -13.35 -11.11
N ALA A 670 -32.40 -13.41 -12.42
CA ALA A 670 -33.53 -14.09 -13.04
C ALA A 670 -33.62 -15.58 -12.65
N ASN A 671 -32.48 -16.28 -12.61
CA ASN A 671 -32.43 -17.71 -12.24
C ASN A 671 -32.66 -17.94 -10.75
N LEU A 672 -32.23 -17.02 -9.88
CA LEU A 672 -32.40 -17.11 -8.43
C LEU A 672 -33.78 -16.63 -7.95
N THR A 673 -34.42 -15.71 -8.68
CA THR A 673 -35.69 -15.07 -8.30
C THR A 673 -36.89 -15.52 -9.14
N GLY A 674 -36.66 -16.24 -10.24
CA GLY A 674 -37.71 -16.72 -11.16
C GLY A 674 -38.27 -15.65 -12.11
N VAL A 675 -37.72 -14.43 -12.12
CA VAL A 675 -38.18 -13.33 -12.97
C VAL A 675 -37.51 -13.40 -14.35
N THR A 676 -38.30 -13.46 -15.44
CA THR A 676 -37.78 -13.50 -16.82
C THR A 676 -38.16 -12.21 -17.57
N ASN A 677 -37.23 -11.66 -18.37
CA ASN A 677 -37.21 -10.36 -19.09
C ASN A 677 -36.36 -9.21 -18.48
N ASP A 678 -35.12 -9.47 -18.06
CA ASP A 678 -34.27 -8.45 -17.42
C ASP A 678 -33.13 -7.88 -18.29
N TYR A 679 -32.72 -6.64 -17.97
CA TYR A 679 -31.80 -5.73 -18.67
C TYR A 679 -30.31 -6.16 -18.66
N VAL A 680 -29.55 -5.71 -19.69
CA VAL A 680 -28.08 -5.82 -19.81
C VAL A 680 -27.46 -4.42 -19.90
N ASP A 681 -26.43 -4.14 -19.11
CA ASP A 681 -25.69 -2.86 -19.06
C ASP A 681 -25.35 -2.30 -20.46
N LYS A 682 -25.80 -1.07 -20.74
CA LYS A 682 -25.53 -0.35 -22.00
C LYS A 682 -24.06 -0.04 -22.23
N SER A 683 -23.23 -0.02 -21.18
CA SER A 683 -21.77 0.06 -21.33
C SER A 683 -21.18 -1.17 -22.01
N LYS A 684 -21.89 -2.32 -21.93
CA LYS A 684 -21.52 -3.60 -22.53
C LYS A 684 -22.33 -3.95 -23.77
N ASN A 685 -23.53 -3.39 -23.96
CA ASN A 685 -24.37 -3.65 -25.13
C ASN A 685 -25.29 -2.47 -25.50
N GLN A 686 -25.02 -1.80 -26.62
CA GLN A 686 -25.65 -0.51 -26.99
C GLN A 686 -27.14 -0.58 -27.41
N ASN A 687 -27.72 -1.77 -27.55
CA ASN A 687 -29.05 -1.98 -28.15
C ASN A 687 -30.18 -2.35 -27.16
N SER A 688 -30.03 -2.18 -25.84
CA SER A 688 -31.04 -2.60 -24.86
C SER A 688 -32.11 -1.53 -24.53
N THR A 689 -33.36 -1.98 -24.33
CA THR A 689 -34.49 -1.16 -23.84
C THR A 689 -34.62 -1.15 -22.31
N ASP A 690 -34.94 0.03 -21.77
CA ASP A 690 -35.42 0.47 -20.44
C ASP A 690 -34.90 -0.19 -19.14
N ALA A 691 -34.10 0.57 -18.36
CA ALA A 691 -33.64 0.26 -17.00
C ALA A 691 -34.72 0.58 -15.92
N LEU A 692 -34.54 0.09 -14.68
CA LEU A 692 -35.31 0.56 -13.53
C LEU A 692 -34.79 1.95 -13.13
N VAL A 693 -35.56 3.00 -13.45
CA VAL A 693 -35.14 4.40 -13.27
C VAL A 693 -35.82 5.02 -12.04
N GLY A 694 -35.04 5.35 -11.02
CA GLY A 694 -35.47 6.16 -9.87
C GLY A 694 -35.04 7.63 -10.04
N HIS A 695 -35.85 8.58 -9.56
CA HIS A 695 -35.53 10.00 -9.63
C HIS A 695 -34.94 10.51 -8.30
N THR A 696 -33.95 11.40 -8.36
CA THR A 696 -33.45 12.10 -7.17
C THR A 696 -34.46 13.20 -6.77
N LEU A 697 -34.86 13.28 -5.48
CA LEU A 697 -35.91 14.22 -5.04
C LEU A 697 -35.38 15.55 -4.51
N SER A 698 -34.06 15.68 -4.30
CA SER A 698 -33.47 16.87 -3.66
C SER A 698 -32.06 17.19 -4.17
N GLU A 699 -31.65 18.46 -4.10
CA GLU A 699 -30.29 18.90 -4.41
C GLU A 699 -29.22 18.21 -3.54
N GLU A 700 -29.55 17.85 -2.30
CA GLU A 700 -28.63 17.12 -1.40
C GLU A 700 -28.30 15.69 -1.89
N THR A 701 -29.16 15.12 -2.73
CA THR A 701 -28.98 13.76 -3.29
C THR A 701 -28.36 13.76 -4.69
N ARG A 702 -28.13 14.94 -5.26
CA ARG A 702 -27.60 15.12 -6.62
C ARG A 702 -26.08 14.92 -6.59
N GLY A 703 -25.56 13.97 -7.37
CA GLY A 703 -24.11 13.69 -7.44
C GLY A 703 -23.55 12.77 -6.34
N LEU A 704 -24.41 12.07 -5.59
CA LEU A 704 -23.96 11.03 -4.67
C LEU A 704 -23.40 9.82 -5.46
N ALA A 705 -22.23 9.33 -5.05
CA ALA A 705 -21.73 8.02 -5.43
C ALA A 705 -22.20 6.99 -4.38
N PHE A 706 -22.74 5.87 -4.84
CA PHE A 706 -23.31 4.84 -3.98
C PHE A 706 -22.41 3.61 -3.91
N GLU A 707 -22.17 3.12 -2.71
CA GLU A 707 -21.20 2.04 -2.45
C GLU A 707 -21.84 0.67 -2.20
N LYS A 708 -23.11 0.61 -1.73
CA LYS A 708 -23.79 -0.65 -1.42
C LYS A 708 -25.31 -0.54 -1.51
N LEU A 709 -25.95 -1.59 -2.02
CA LEU A 709 -27.42 -1.75 -2.05
C LEU A 709 -27.85 -2.90 -1.15
N VAL A 710 -28.81 -2.68 -0.25
CA VAL A 710 -29.40 -3.74 0.59
C VAL A 710 -30.87 -3.92 0.22
N ILE A 711 -31.25 -5.16 -0.09
CA ILE A 711 -32.64 -5.56 -0.39
C ILE A 711 -33.09 -6.49 0.72
N MET A 712 -34.20 -6.15 1.38
CA MET A 712 -34.83 -7.07 2.32
C MET A 712 -35.53 -8.18 1.52
N LYS A 713 -35.12 -9.43 1.74
CA LYS A 713 -35.77 -10.61 1.14
C LYS A 713 -37.25 -10.66 1.57
N GLU A 714 -38.14 -10.98 0.63
CA GLU A 714 -39.44 -11.56 0.98
C GLU A 714 -39.15 -12.92 1.63
N ASP A 715 -39.14 -13.00 2.96
CA ASP A 715 -39.49 -14.25 3.61
C ASP A 715 -41.02 -14.43 3.47
N ASP A 716 -41.48 -15.68 3.51
CA ASP A 716 -42.88 -16.12 3.39
C ASP A 716 -43.83 -15.58 4.50
N SER A 717 -43.49 -14.47 5.14
CA SER A 717 -44.31 -13.77 6.13
C SER A 717 -44.34 -12.26 5.85
N ASP A 718 -45.55 -11.73 5.75
CA ASP A 718 -45.89 -10.37 5.32
C ASP A 718 -44.92 -9.28 5.80
N ILE A 719 -44.21 -8.66 4.86
CA ILE A 719 -43.53 -7.38 5.07
C ILE A 719 -44.60 -6.36 5.49
N LYS A 720 -44.49 -5.82 6.71
CA LYS A 720 -45.41 -4.78 7.20
C LYS A 720 -45.45 -3.61 6.22
N LYS A 721 -46.66 -3.20 5.84
CA LYS A 721 -46.95 -1.98 5.07
C LYS A 721 -46.21 -0.80 5.74
N GLY A 722 -45.18 -0.27 5.08
CA GLY A 722 -44.31 0.74 5.69
C GLY A 722 -42.81 0.43 5.66
N THR A 723 -42.39 -0.77 5.27
CA THR A 723 -40.97 -1.16 5.22
C THR A 723 -40.31 -0.71 3.91
N PRO A 724 -39.20 0.05 3.93
CA PRO A 724 -38.48 0.41 2.72
C PRO A 724 -37.84 -0.83 2.07
N ILE A 725 -37.97 -0.95 0.74
CA ILE A 725 -37.57 -2.14 -0.04
C ILE A 725 -36.11 -2.05 -0.52
N VAL A 726 -35.57 -0.84 -0.66
CA VAL A 726 -34.23 -0.60 -1.18
C VAL A 726 -33.53 0.43 -0.31
N LEU A 727 -32.33 0.09 0.16
CA LEU A 727 -31.44 0.97 0.90
C LEU A 727 -30.14 1.14 0.11
N ALA A 728 -29.67 2.37 -0.04
CA ALA A 728 -28.39 2.70 -0.65
C ALA A 728 -27.53 3.54 0.31
N LYS A 729 -26.22 3.33 0.32
CA LYS A 729 -25.25 4.15 1.07
C LYS A 729 -24.51 5.11 0.15
N ASP A 730 -24.28 6.35 0.58
CA ASP A 730 -23.35 7.26 -0.11
C ASP A 730 -21.89 7.06 0.38
N ILE A 731 -20.91 7.64 -0.32
CA ILE A 731 -19.47 7.60 0.02
C ILE A 731 -19.10 8.11 1.44
N ASN A 732 -20.05 8.68 2.17
CA ASN A 732 -19.88 9.11 3.56
C ASN A 732 -20.72 8.23 4.52
N GLU A 733 -21.10 7.02 4.10
CA GLU A 733 -21.85 6.03 4.87
C GLU A 733 -23.29 6.49 5.27
N LYS A 734 -23.89 7.48 4.57
CA LYS A 734 -25.28 7.89 4.85
C LYS A 734 -26.29 7.04 4.07
N CYS A 735 -27.36 6.62 4.76
CA CYS A 735 -28.34 5.67 4.23
C CYS A 735 -29.60 6.35 3.62
N TYR A 736 -29.96 5.96 2.40
CA TYR A 736 -31.12 6.45 1.62
C TYR A 736 -32.05 5.29 1.26
N ALA A 737 -33.36 5.54 1.13
CA ALA A 737 -34.33 4.50 0.79
C ALA A 737 -35.50 4.92 -0.09
N LEU A 738 -36.17 3.94 -0.71
CA LEU A 738 -37.46 4.12 -1.37
C LEU A 738 -38.62 4.12 -0.36
N LYS A 739 -39.62 5.00 -0.58
CA LYS A 739 -40.84 5.02 0.24
C LYS A 739 -41.63 3.70 0.14
N PRO A 740 -42.35 3.30 1.21
CA PRO A 740 -43.04 2.00 1.27
C PRO A 740 -44.19 1.82 0.27
N GLU A 741 -44.80 2.92 -0.18
CA GLU A 741 -45.90 2.93 -1.14
C GLU A 741 -45.45 2.88 -2.61
N ASN A 742 -44.15 2.70 -2.86
CA ASN A 742 -43.53 2.63 -4.18
C ASN A 742 -43.25 1.17 -4.64
N TYR A 743 -44.22 0.25 -4.49
CA TYR A 743 -44.08 -1.17 -4.88
C TYR A 743 -43.71 -1.37 -6.34
N LEU A 744 -42.74 -2.25 -6.62
CA LEU A 744 -42.26 -2.61 -7.95
C LEU A 744 -43.43 -3.01 -8.86
N SER A 745 -43.68 -2.24 -9.92
CA SER A 745 -44.54 -2.63 -11.03
C SER A 745 -43.66 -2.67 -12.28
N PRO A 746 -43.82 -3.66 -13.18
CA PRO A 746 -43.07 -3.71 -14.43
C PRO A 746 -43.21 -2.38 -15.17
N ALA A 747 -42.08 -1.83 -15.62
CA ALA A 747 -41.98 -0.48 -16.13
C ALA A 747 -42.87 -0.29 -17.38
N LEU A 748 -43.95 0.48 -17.24
CA LEU A 748 -44.64 1.05 -18.39
C LEU A 748 -43.73 2.13 -19.00
N LYS A 749 -43.63 2.14 -20.33
CA LYS A 749 -42.77 3.04 -21.13
C LYS A 749 -42.79 4.49 -20.59
N PRO A 750 -41.63 5.17 -20.51
CA PRO A 750 -41.57 6.60 -20.24
C PRO A 750 -42.47 7.37 -21.23
N GLY A 751 -43.46 8.11 -20.71
CA GLY A 751 -44.46 8.81 -21.52
C GLY A 751 -45.86 8.18 -21.55
N SER A 752 -46.06 7.01 -20.94
CA SER A 752 -47.40 6.48 -20.67
C SER A 752 -48.16 7.39 -19.69
N LYS A 753 -49.46 7.61 -19.92
CA LYS A 753 -50.34 8.38 -19.02
C LYS A 753 -50.40 7.80 -17.61
N ASP A 754 -50.05 6.52 -17.44
CA ASP A 754 -50.09 5.80 -16.17
C ASP A 754 -48.70 5.73 -15.48
N TYR A 755 -47.65 6.32 -16.09
CA TYR A 755 -46.30 6.36 -15.50
C TYR A 755 -46.26 7.39 -14.36
N LYS A 756 -46.05 6.92 -13.12
CA LYS A 756 -45.76 7.78 -11.96
C LYS A 756 -44.27 7.79 -11.64
N LEU A 757 -43.69 8.99 -11.61
CA LEU A 757 -42.33 9.23 -11.11
C LEU A 757 -42.18 8.75 -9.67
N ARG A 758 -41.07 8.06 -9.35
CA ARG A 758 -40.77 7.55 -8.01
C ARG A 758 -39.41 8.05 -7.56
N GLY A 759 -39.27 8.44 -6.29
CA GLY A 759 -38.05 9.05 -5.80
C GLY A 759 -37.54 8.54 -4.46
N LEU A 760 -36.26 8.80 -4.19
CA LEU A 760 -35.54 8.40 -2.98
C LEU A 760 -35.68 9.42 -1.85
N ILE A 761 -35.71 8.93 -0.61
CA ILE A 761 -35.69 9.76 0.61
C ILE A 761 -34.50 9.40 1.50
N LYS A 762 -33.93 10.40 2.17
CA LYS A 762 -32.93 10.21 3.21
C LYS A 762 -33.57 9.63 4.48
N LEU A 763 -32.98 8.61 5.08
CA LEU A 763 -33.48 8.02 6.32
C LEU A 763 -32.71 8.54 7.52
N ASN A 764 -33.43 9.13 8.48
CA ASN A 764 -32.86 9.57 9.76
C ASN A 764 -32.88 8.47 10.84
N LYS A 765 -33.59 7.36 10.60
CA LYS A 765 -33.72 6.22 11.53
C LYS A 765 -33.92 4.93 10.73
N LEU A 766 -33.13 3.91 11.01
CA LEU A 766 -33.13 2.66 10.24
C LEU A 766 -34.28 1.71 10.67
N PRO A 767 -34.84 0.92 9.74
CA PRO A 767 -35.78 -0.16 10.06
C PRO A 767 -35.16 -1.24 10.95
N LYS A 768 -35.98 -1.93 11.77
CA LYS A 768 -35.53 -3.07 12.57
C LYS A 768 -34.98 -4.19 11.66
N GLY A 769 -33.80 -4.71 11.97
CA GLY A 769 -33.13 -5.77 11.20
C GLY A 769 -32.18 -5.27 10.12
N VAL A 770 -32.04 -3.95 9.95
CA VAL A 770 -31.10 -3.31 9.03
C VAL A 770 -30.04 -2.57 9.84
N SER A 771 -28.76 -2.85 9.61
CA SER A 771 -27.64 -2.11 10.21
C SER A 771 -26.88 -1.29 9.16
N CYS A 772 -26.80 0.03 9.37
CA CYS A 772 -25.64 0.82 8.95
C CYS A 772 -24.72 0.85 10.20
N GLU A 773 -23.42 0.58 10.05
CA GLU A 773 -22.50 0.45 11.20
C GLU A 773 -22.56 1.71 12.09
N LYS A 774 -22.54 1.51 13.41
CA LYS A 774 -22.86 2.54 14.41
C LYS A 774 -21.74 3.57 14.57
N GLU A 775 -22.16 4.83 14.80
CA GLU A 775 -21.35 5.91 15.39
C GLU A 775 -20.63 5.49 16.69
#